data_AF-A0A9Q0MJ26-F1
#
_entry.id   AF-A0A9Q0MJ26-F1
#
_cell.length_a   1.000
_cell.length_b   1.000
_cell.length_c   1.000
_cell.angle_alpha   90.00
_cell.angle_beta   90.00
_cell.angle_gamma   90.00
#
_symmetry.space_group_name_H-M   'P 1'
#
loop_
_entity.id
_entity.type
_entity.pdbx_description
1 polymer ?
#
loop_
_entity_poly.entity_id
_entity_poly.type
_entity_poly.pdbx_seq_one_letter_code
_entity_poly.pdbx_strand_id
1 'polypeptide(L)'
;MYSLDSEDTLKDDSEATTVANEKDETEEPNEEMNGEHELIEDRKPVQESNEDEEVLEGTTHAEEEDEEADAENNDENNNENEFDPNLNDEDVASEEIKALTNDDEETHEEEENGSYKEDHGDQDDDDDEQGKEISPSPAMEINGVVTGEPDDGVVQSEGGQIPIDDESDEHDDESKIQNIINSGDMEQLAALVLNGKGLKLIGKSSSSPEIQAFLDNVSAYMNKIRRVHLAAREGSLRDLQSALDRRKFAIAKDDISPDGCSPLHVATVFGHAGIIRYLAGRFPETMAAVDGNGRTALHYAATVNDNGHFFNLLSHLGSNPKAEDNMGHSAEFYTNHEQSDSVLSHRMILKGFGAEEQLADDMLNDQVPDDLHSARRLLDDADTLSTLERCFRLIHLPGKPMHALELPTNSVPGSASSLRTSITTYLARFLKRSIFDKIKLRQSRMDHNLFDLIWPAMKKKERKVDEDLNAGVVIPDFDVLVVFQEFLVPLIKDIHCIDANQDFKPHPKSDFFEFAKSGENGKEDVKEINFNLDESGRWITEGLVECARNLEKFELPINLNTGQLEDVEQILTSKIMTPQFTKAIAETEIGTYYTMNEILESQSEIRTILAATGLLIPLLDINDPYQLPEASALNGQHYPYGRGVYVTQHGNMAIWINAQDHLRVLCCTETHKPGNIGIAYSKIARAMIYLDEVLRFRHSYFLGYLSSRPSFLGTSLRLTLRLDLPHLSKERENLRHLCTVRSIHMITDHGSAIKACNMQSIGLTEWQLFQDYCTAIANIVGLEKDLSMIQIYFLDSRSNAVEIPLFRTEEGRYLATTLGDPLIKGLTEVANSRPTDPIAFLANYLNGFSKQRTMSTNTTDVVEDSKSASPVKAERKASVVETNSDLDEPPATADGPELASSSDDRDEHGQSLLHFACARSHARNGLIQLIEESKVSITFRDELYRTARDVSLQASHPDNAREIDRYILGFAARGELDFFENLVLDGYDHIVDITDKDGNSITKIAETRGQQNIVDYLSSVKEFEENREKLHRAIRESNLDDVVDILSKTDGLKLAKSKNYFGRCAAHVAVLKENEEIVDYIASKYKQSLRVGDNLERTPLHYAMGLSSVETLSRILIKNGAKRVLKDLKGRQPSYYFMNKSDILRLQEEEQEHEEEDANRNRNLNAD
;
A
#
# COMPACT_ATOMS: atom_id res chain seq x y z
N MET A 1 5.47 -30.13 -29.44
CA MET A 1 5.74 -30.50 -30.85
C MET A 1 5.22 -31.92 -31.01
N TYR A 2 4.37 -32.20 -32.02
CA TYR A 2 3.44 -33.36 -32.06
C TYR A 2 2.35 -33.31 -30.96
N SER A 3 1.06 -33.69 -31.10
CA SER A 3 0.19 -34.25 -32.17
C SER A 3 -0.26 -35.71 -31.95
N LEU A 4 -1.49 -36.02 -32.41
CA LEU A 4 -2.28 -37.27 -32.30
C LEU A 4 -3.00 -37.48 -30.93
N ASP A 5 -4.26 -37.97 -30.84
CA ASP A 5 -5.19 -38.39 -31.91
C ASP A 5 -6.72 -38.35 -31.58
N SER A 6 -7.52 -38.22 -32.66
CA SER A 6 -8.90 -38.69 -32.96
C SER A 6 -10.09 -38.77 -31.94
N GLU A 7 -11.23 -38.17 -32.36
CA GLU A 7 -12.62 -38.72 -32.40
C GLU A 7 -13.43 -38.98 -31.07
N ASP A 8 -14.78 -38.97 -31.00
CA ASP A 8 -15.88 -38.84 -31.99
C ASP A 8 -17.18 -38.23 -31.39
N THR A 9 -18.19 -37.89 -32.21
CA THR A 9 -19.65 -37.71 -31.92
C THR A 9 -20.12 -36.52 -31.05
N LEU A 10 -21.28 -35.86 -31.23
CA LEU A 10 -22.46 -35.98 -32.13
C LEU A 10 -23.23 -34.61 -32.24
N LYS A 11 -23.73 -34.26 -33.45
CA LYS A 11 -25.09 -33.73 -33.84
C LYS A 11 -25.99 -32.94 -32.87
N ASP A 12 -26.90 -32.05 -33.28
CA ASP A 12 -27.32 -31.37 -34.54
C ASP A 12 -28.00 -30.03 -34.07
N ASP A 13 -28.19 -28.94 -34.85
CA ASP A 13 -29.26 -28.75 -35.85
C ASP A 13 -29.09 -27.43 -36.67
N SER A 14 -29.76 -27.35 -37.82
CA SER A 14 -29.82 -26.18 -38.75
C SER A 14 -30.93 -25.15 -38.36
N GLU A 15 -31.19 -23.99 -38.98
CA GLU A 15 -31.16 -23.47 -40.38
C GLU A 15 -30.88 -21.93 -40.38
N ALA A 16 -30.02 -21.32 -41.20
CA ALA A 16 -30.01 -21.09 -42.66
C ALA A 16 -30.95 -19.98 -43.20
N THR A 17 -30.40 -18.95 -43.89
CA THR A 17 -30.92 -18.38 -45.17
C THR A 17 -30.10 -17.20 -45.76
N THR A 18 -29.33 -17.44 -46.84
CA THR A 18 -29.14 -16.57 -48.05
C THR A 18 -28.56 -15.13 -47.92
N VAL A 19 -27.96 -14.45 -48.91
CA VAL A 19 -27.88 -14.59 -50.40
C VAL A 19 -26.44 -14.36 -50.90
N ALA A 20 -26.13 -14.97 -52.05
CA ALA A 20 -24.93 -14.89 -52.92
C ALA A 20 -24.35 -13.46 -53.19
N ASN A 21 -23.12 -13.29 -53.71
CA ASN A 21 -22.74 -13.65 -55.09
C ASN A 21 -21.21 -13.64 -55.36
N GLU A 22 -20.76 -14.53 -56.28
CA GLU A 22 -19.82 -14.30 -57.42
C GLU A 22 -18.53 -13.45 -57.26
N LYS A 23 -17.34 -13.81 -57.80
CA LYS A 23 -16.95 -14.84 -58.80
C LYS A 23 -15.40 -15.02 -58.88
N ASP A 24 -14.96 -16.11 -59.51
CA ASP A 24 -13.87 -16.31 -60.52
C ASP A 24 -12.52 -15.53 -60.39
N GLU A 25 -11.33 -16.04 -60.75
CA GLU A 25 -10.87 -17.33 -61.30
C GLU A 25 -9.31 -17.36 -61.27
N THR A 26 -8.67 -18.54 -61.29
CA THR A 26 -7.26 -18.79 -61.77
C THR A 26 -6.09 -18.08 -61.05
N GLU A 27 -4.82 -18.51 -61.10
CA GLU A 27 -4.15 -19.72 -61.63
C GLU A 27 -2.86 -19.95 -60.82
N GLU A 28 -2.49 -21.19 -60.51
CA GLU A 28 -1.07 -21.56 -60.40
C GLU A 28 -0.53 -21.74 -61.83
N PRO A 29 0.77 -21.54 -62.08
CA PRO A 29 1.62 -22.75 -62.13
C PRO A 29 3.09 -22.54 -61.72
N ASN A 30 3.69 -23.62 -61.18
CA ASN A 30 4.99 -24.22 -61.58
C ASN A 30 6.29 -23.35 -61.56
N GLU A 31 7.51 -23.89 -61.50
CA GLU A 31 8.03 -25.26 -61.51
C GLU A 31 9.42 -25.26 -60.82
N GLU A 32 9.81 -26.39 -60.20
CA GLU A 32 11.10 -27.12 -60.35
C GLU A 32 12.49 -26.40 -60.42
N MET A 33 13.65 -26.99 -60.06
CA MET A 33 14.06 -28.21 -59.32
C MET A 33 15.60 -28.23 -59.11
N ASN A 34 16.07 -29.21 -58.30
CA ASN A 34 17.38 -29.89 -58.36
C ASN A 34 18.70 -29.20 -57.92
N GLY A 35 19.61 -30.05 -57.41
CA GLY A 35 20.97 -29.73 -56.95
C GLY A 35 21.22 -30.09 -55.47
N GLU A 36 20.74 -31.22 -54.93
CA GLU A 36 21.17 -32.63 -55.18
C GLU A 36 22.61 -32.98 -54.76
N HIS A 37 22.74 -33.94 -53.82
CA HIS A 37 23.93 -34.79 -53.49
C HIS A 37 25.22 -34.07 -52.98
N GLU A 38 26.12 -34.63 -52.15
CA GLU A 38 26.24 -35.92 -51.44
C GLU A 38 27.15 -35.75 -50.19
N LEU A 39 26.80 -36.28 -49.01
CA LEU A 39 27.25 -37.55 -48.35
C LEU A 39 28.72 -37.67 -47.86
N ILE A 40 28.84 -38.44 -46.75
CA ILE A 40 29.93 -39.38 -46.37
C ILE A 40 31.15 -38.90 -45.54
N GLU A 41 31.08 -39.27 -44.24
CA GLU A 41 32.07 -40.02 -43.42
C GLU A 41 33.32 -39.38 -42.73
N ASP A 42 33.23 -39.41 -41.39
CA ASP A 42 34.13 -40.04 -40.41
C ASP A 42 35.59 -39.58 -40.09
N ARG A 43 35.79 -39.45 -38.75
CA ARG A 43 36.96 -39.80 -37.90
C ARG A 43 38.21 -38.89 -37.78
N LYS A 44 38.35 -38.39 -36.53
CA LYS A 44 39.56 -38.19 -35.69
C LYS A 44 40.80 -39.03 -36.10
N PRO A 45 42.04 -38.47 -36.07
CA PRO A 45 42.97 -38.63 -34.90
C PRO A 45 43.95 -37.42 -34.65
N VAL A 46 44.91 -37.37 -33.70
CA VAL A 46 44.98 -37.64 -32.23
C VAL A 46 46.35 -37.16 -31.65
N GLN A 47 46.36 -36.45 -30.49
CA GLN A 47 47.45 -36.26 -29.48
C GLN A 47 48.84 -35.60 -29.81
N GLU A 48 49.63 -35.42 -28.71
CA GLU A 48 51.08 -35.12 -28.55
C GLU A 48 51.55 -33.63 -28.64
N SER A 49 52.49 -33.13 -27.80
CA SER A 49 53.09 -33.61 -26.52
C SER A 49 54.03 -32.57 -25.82
N ASN A 50 54.01 -32.54 -24.48
CA ASN A 50 55.14 -32.35 -23.50
C ASN A 50 56.14 -31.16 -23.54
N GLU A 51 57.00 -31.14 -22.48
CA GLU A 51 58.24 -30.37 -22.21
C GLU A 51 58.12 -28.93 -21.65
N ASP A 52 58.96 -28.44 -20.71
CA ASP A 52 59.46 -28.97 -19.40
C ASP A 52 60.32 -27.87 -18.68
N GLU A 53 60.35 -27.85 -17.33
CA GLU A 53 61.37 -27.21 -16.43
C GLU A 53 61.64 -25.66 -16.55
N GLU A 54 62.28 -24.90 -15.63
CA GLU A 54 62.93 -25.16 -14.32
C GLU A 54 62.80 -23.92 -13.34
N VAL A 55 63.43 -23.98 -12.16
CA VAL A 55 63.19 -23.19 -10.92
C VAL A 55 64.24 -22.06 -10.65
N LEU A 56 63.92 -21.06 -9.79
CA LEU A 56 64.74 -20.34 -8.74
C LEU A 56 64.25 -18.87 -8.53
N GLU A 57 63.92 -18.40 -7.31
CA GLU A 57 64.77 -17.87 -6.19
C GLU A 57 65.68 -16.66 -6.55
N GLY A 58 65.78 -15.55 -5.77
CA GLY A 58 65.05 -15.11 -4.57
C GLY A 58 65.70 -13.91 -3.80
N THR A 59 64.94 -13.24 -2.92
CA THR A 59 65.35 -12.47 -1.69
C THR A 59 66.05 -11.08 -1.69
N THR A 60 65.71 -10.29 -0.63
CA THR A 60 66.48 -9.28 0.18
C THR A 60 66.65 -7.78 -0.18
N HIS A 61 65.89 -6.92 0.54
CA HIS A 61 66.29 -5.82 1.47
C HIS A 61 67.11 -4.56 1.09
N ALA A 62 66.97 -3.53 1.95
CA ALA A 62 67.75 -2.30 2.16
C ALA A 62 67.42 -1.03 1.31
N GLU A 63 67.02 0.15 1.86
CA GLU A 63 67.50 0.97 3.02
C GLU A 63 68.77 1.79 2.60
N GLU A 64 68.96 3.14 2.63
CA GLU A 64 68.38 4.45 3.13
C GLU A 64 68.96 5.65 2.25
N GLU A 65 68.75 7.01 2.29
CA GLU A 65 67.91 8.07 2.94
C GLU A 65 68.03 9.49 2.22
N ASP A 66 67.39 10.59 2.74
CA ASP A 66 67.74 12.07 2.75
C ASP A 66 67.44 13.21 1.69
N GLU A 67 66.91 14.33 2.25
CA GLU A 67 67.15 15.83 2.11
C GLU A 67 66.98 16.63 0.75
N GLU A 68 66.86 17.98 0.66
CA GLU A 68 67.16 19.15 1.55
C GLU A 68 66.34 20.46 1.21
N ALA A 69 65.96 21.29 2.23
CA ALA A 69 65.71 22.77 2.36
C ALA A 69 65.04 23.68 1.23
N ASP A 70 64.63 24.98 1.41
CA ASP A 70 64.67 25.98 2.52
C ASP A 70 63.68 27.20 2.35
N ALA A 71 63.61 28.10 3.38
CA ALA A 71 63.47 29.58 3.37
C ALA A 71 62.11 30.38 3.51
N GLU A 72 62.01 31.13 4.63
CA GLU A 72 61.53 32.56 4.82
C GLU A 72 60.04 33.00 4.60
N ASN A 73 59.42 33.99 5.31
CA ASN A 73 59.66 34.71 6.60
C ASN A 73 58.47 35.64 7.00
N ASN A 74 58.33 35.99 8.30
CA ASN A 74 57.67 37.20 8.91
C ASN A 74 56.13 37.44 8.66
N ASP A 75 55.30 38.20 9.42
CA ASP A 75 55.28 38.99 10.68
C ASP A 75 53.76 39.25 11.04
N GLU A 76 53.23 39.79 12.17
CA GLU A 76 53.74 40.38 13.44
C GLU A 76 52.65 40.33 14.58
N ASN A 77 53.07 40.30 15.86
CA ASN A 77 52.54 40.98 17.08
C ASN A 77 51.05 40.93 17.62
N ASN A 78 50.96 40.37 18.86
CA ASN A 78 50.52 40.98 20.15
C ASN A 78 49.07 41.40 20.49
N ASN A 79 48.44 40.66 21.42
CA ASN A 79 48.27 40.99 22.86
C ASN A 79 47.38 39.89 23.51
N GLU A 80 47.81 39.05 24.45
CA GLU A 80 48.38 39.26 25.81
C GLU A 80 47.41 39.78 26.89
N ASN A 81 47.17 38.91 27.89
CA ASN A 81 47.02 39.19 29.35
C ASN A 81 45.76 39.98 29.83
N GLU A 82 45.28 39.87 31.09
CA GLU A 82 45.84 39.26 32.31
C GLU A 82 44.75 38.83 33.34
N PHE A 83 45.03 37.78 34.12
CA PHE A 83 44.60 37.44 35.51
C PHE A 83 43.23 37.88 36.14
N ASP A 84 42.42 36.85 36.48
CA ASP A 84 41.96 36.39 37.83
C ASP A 84 42.45 37.14 39.12
N PRO A 85 41.80 37.08 40.32
CA PRO A 85 40.50 36.50 40.76
C PRO A 85 39.62 37.50 41.59
N ASN A 86 38.66 36.97 42.38
CA ASN A 86 38.20 37.47 43.71
C ASN A 86 37.22 38.68 43.73
N LEU A 87 36.32 38.86 44.73
CA LEU A 87 36.01 38.13 45.99
C LEU A 87 34.61 38.55 46.55
N ASN A 88 34.24 38.00 47.74
CA ASN A 88 33.23 38.48 48.72
C ASN A 88 31.74 38.44 48.30
N ASP A 89 30.76 38.10 49.15
CA ASP A 89 30.70 37.44 50.49
C ASP A 89 29.41 36.57 50.44
N GLU A 90 29.34 35.30 50.83
CA GLU A 90 29.66 34.62 52.10
C GLU A 90 28.79 35.00 53.33
N ASP A 91 28.05 33.97 53.78
CA ASP A 91 27.68 33.63 55.17
C ASP A 91 26.56 34.33 55.99
N VAL A 92 26.18 33.56 57.03
CA VAL A 92 25.31 33.88 58.19
C VAL A 92 23.78 33.76 58.01
N ALA A 93 23.35 32.52 57.75
CA ALA A 93 22.56 31.68 58.68
C ALA A 93 21.11 32.05 59.13
N SER A 94 20.40 30.98 59.56
CA SER A 94 19.23 30.93 60.48
C SER A 94 17.86 31.37 59.89
N GLU A 95 16.70 30.79 60.27
CA GLU A 95 16.34 29.85 61.36
C GLU A 95 15.45 28.66 60.85
N GLU A 96 15.50 27.53 61.57
CA GLU A 96 14.40 26.66 62.10
C GLU A 96 13.00 26.62 61.39
N ILE A 97 12.19 25.54 61.30
CA ILE A 97 12.02 24.24 62.04
C ILE A 97 10.91 23.41 61.30
N LYS A 98 10.65 22.08 61.41
CA LYS A 98 11.26 20.85 61.99
C LYS A 98 10.49 19.59 61.50
N ALA A 99 11.05 18.39 61.70
CA ALA A 99 10.39 17.08 61.95
C ALA A 99 9.55 16.42 60.82
N LEU A 100 9.59 15.09 60.53
CA LEU A 100 10.35 13.86 60.90
C LEU A 100 10.02 12.83 59.75
N THR A 101 10.67 11.70 59.44
CA THR A 101 11.78 10.84 59.96
C THR A 101 12.39 10.11 58.72
N ASN A 102 13.70 9.83 58.57
CA ASN A 102 14.57 8.80 59.21
C ASN A 102 14.15 7.34 58.87
N ASP A 103 15.00 6.42 58.36
CA ASP A 103 16.44 6.43 57.97
C ASP A 103 16.69 5.45 56.79
N ASP A 104 17.46 5.81 55.74
CA ASP A 104 18.93 5.71 55.58
C ASP A 104 19.64 4.46 56.23
N GLU A 105 20.70 3.80 55.70
CA GLU A 105 21.57 3.91 54.51
C GLU A 105 22.01 2.50 54.01
N GLU A 106 22.46 2.35 52.76
CA GLU A 106 23.82 1.88 52.34
C GLU A 106 23.88 1.62 50.80
N THR A 107 25.08 1.38 50.24
CA THR A 107 25.40 1.56 48.81
C THR A 107 26.37 0.54 48.22
N HIS A 108 26.29 0.26 46.91
CA HIS A 108 27.17 -0.63 46.09
C HIS A 108 27.06 -2.14 46.48
N GLU A 109 27.29 -3.14 45.62
CA GLU A 109 27.70 -3.21 44.20
C GLU A 109 27.22 -4.55 43.55
N GLU A 110 27.37 -4.67 42.23
CA GLU A 110 27.41 -5.93 41.41
C GLU A 110 26.18 -6.87 41.20
N GLU A 111 26.12 -7.34 39.93
CA GLU A 111 25.63 -8.60 39.31
C GLU A 111 24.22 -9.26 39.51
N GLU A 112 23.64 -9.56 38.34
CA GLU A 112 22.83 -10.72 37.89
C GLU A 112 21.63 -11.37 38.63
N ASN A 113 20.65 -11.70 37.78
CA ASN A 113 19.75 -12.88 37.80
C ASN A 113 18.53 -12.96 38.76
N GLY A 114 17.41 -13.48 38.21
CA GLY A 114 16.12 -13.68 38.90
C GLY A 114 14.89 -13.29 38.06
N SER A 115 14.48 -14.09 37.06
CA SER A 115 13.53 -15.22 37.22
C SER A 115 12.15 -14.85 37.76
N TYR A 116 11.17 -14.69 36.87
CA TYR A 116 9.74 -14.88 37.20
C TYR A 116 9.28 -16.28 36.76
N LYS A 117 8.58 -16.97 37.67
CA LYS A 117 7.70 -18.10 37.34
C LYS A 117 6.28 -17.71 37.72
N GLU A 118 5.31 -18.08 36.91
CA GLU A 118 3.90 -18.04 37.29
C GLU A 118 3.48 -19.35 37.98
N ASP A 119 2.35 -19.29 38.68
CA ASP A 119 1.92 -20.24 39.70
C ASP A 119 0.48 -20.71 39.43
N HIS A 120 0.27 -22.03 39.42
CA HIS A 120 -1.05 -22.67 39.43
C HIS A 120 -0.94 -24.00 40.18
N GLY A 121 -1.66 -24.11 41.30
CA GLY A 121 -1.53 -25.23 42.25
C GLY A 121 -2.67 -26.25 42.23
N ASP A 122 -2.32 -27.41 42.76
CA ASP A 122 -3.09 -28.35 43.59
C ASP A 122 -4.49 -28.84 43.14
N GLN A 123 -4.59 -30.16 42.94
CA GLN A 123 -5.43 -31.00 43.81
C GLN A 123 -5.06 -32.51 43.78
N ASP A 124 -4.35 -32.91 44.84
CA ASP A 124 -4.48 -34.11 45.69
C ASP A 124 -4.58 -35.57 45.13
N ASP A 125 -3.76 -36.41 45.78
CA ASP A 125 -3.90 -37.82 46.18
C ASP A 125 -3.42 -39.04 45.31
N ASP A 126 -2.64 -39.87 46.04
CA ASP A 126 -2.27 -41.30 45.95
C ASP A 126 -1.35 -41.90 44.84
N ASP A 127 -0.22 -42.46 45.32
CA ASP A 127 0.62 -43.61 44.90
C ASP A 127 0.81 -43.95 43.39
N ASP A 128 2.03 -44.15 42.85
CA ASP A 128 3.08 -45.05 43.37
C ASP A 128 4.48 -44.80 42.72
N GLU A 129 5.53 -45.57 43.11
CA GLU A 129 6.94 -45.37 42.68
C GLU A 129 7.27 -45.74 41.21
N GLN A 130 8.10 -44.94 40.51
CA GLN A 130 9.41 -45.38 39.94
C GLN A 130 10.17 -44.33 39.08
N GLY A 131 11.51 -44.40 39.10
CA GLY A 131 12.36 -44.12 37.92
C GLY A 131 12.83 -42.67 37.66
N LYS A 132 13.93 -42.23 38.29
CA LYS A 132 14.76 -41.12 37.78
C LYS A 132 15.90 -41.67 36.92
N GLU A 133 15.93 -41.34 35.63
CA GLU A 133 17.15 -41.44 34.82
C GLU A 133 18.09 -40.26 35.09
N ILE A 134 19.39 -40.48 34.90
CA ILE A 134 20.47 -39.54 35.27
C ILE A 134 21.19 -39.10 34.00
N SER A 135 21.30 -37.79 33.80
CA SER A 135 22.06 -37.21 32.68
C SER A 135 23.58 -37.36 32.90
N PRO A 136 24.37 -37.67 31.85
CA PRO A 136 25.81 -37.82 31.97
C PRO A 136 26.53 -36.47 32.15
N SER A 137 27.67 -36.51 32.85
CA SER A 137 28.43 -35.34 33.28
C SER A 137 29.16 -34.61 32.13
N PRO A 138 29.50 -33.30 32.27
CA PRO A 138 30.11 -32.51 31.19
C PRO A 138 31.52 -32.92 30.75
N ALA A 139 32.18 -33.85 31.45
CA ALA A 139 33.64 -34.06 31.40
C ALA A 139 34.17 -34.89 30.22
N MET A 140 33.42 -35.03 29.12
CA MET A 140 33.89 -35.64 27.87
C MET A 140 33.52 -34.79 26.65
N GLU A 141 34.53 -34.08 26.16
CA GLU A 141 34.47 -33.22 24.99
C GLU A 141 34.81 -34.05 23.75
N ILE A 142 33.83 -34.17 22.82
CA ILE A 142 34.15 -34.50 21.44
C ILE A 142 34.56 -33.17 20.83
N ASN A 143 35.86 -32.88 20.84
CA ASN A 143 36.40 -31.52 20.73
C ASN A 143 35.86 -30.72 19.53
N GLY A 144 35.65 -29.42 19.79
CA GLY A 144 35.02 -28.46 18.87
C GLY A 144 34.41 -27.26 19.60
N VAL A 145 35.21 -26.50 20.36
CA VAL A 145 34.79 -25.23 20.97
C VAL A 145 34.92 -24.10 19.95
N VAL A 146 33.89 -23.27 19.80
CA VAL A 146 33.98 -21.95 19.16
C VAL A 146 33.16 -20.94 19.97
N THR A 147 33.83 -20.13 20.77
CA THR A 147 33.36 -18.77 21.09
C THR A 147 33.48 -17.95 19.81
N GLY A 148 32.41 -17.27 19.40
CA GLY A 148 32.28 -16.80 18.03
C GLY A 148 33.05 -15.53 17.68
N GLU A 149 33.73 -15.58 16.54
CA GLU A 149 33.75 -14.53 15.51
C GLU A 149 33.91 -15.22 14.13
N PRO A 150 33.49 -14.60 13.01
CA PRO A 150 33.64 -15.18 11.68
C PRO A 150 35.02 -14.85 11.10
N ASP A 151 35.96 -15.79 11.15
CA ASP A 151 37.29 -15.67 10.54
C ASP A 151 37.33 -16.39 9.17
N ASP A 152 37.95 -15.77 8.16
CA ASP A 152 37.96 -16.22 6.76
C ASP A 152 38.96 -17.35 6.52
N GLY A 153 38.71 -18.49 7.16
CA GLY A 153 39.50 -19.72 7.04
C GLY A 153 38.85 -20.77 6.14
N VAL A 154 39.43 -21.02 4.95
CA VAL A 154 39.07 -22.20 4.14
C VAL A 154 39.57 -23.46 4.85
N VAL A 155 38.73 -24.01 5.73
CA VAL A 155 38.90 -25.36 6.26
C VAL A 155 38.65 -26.32 5.12
N GLN A 156 39.73 -26.69 4.42
CA GLN A 156 39.70 -27.78 3.47
C GLN A 156 39.29 -29.04 4.22
N SER A 157 38.09 -29.54 3.93
CA SER A 157 37.73 -30.91 4.24
C SER A 157 38.56 -31.83 3.36
N GLU A 158 39.78 -32.15 3.80
CA GLU A 158 40.49 -33.32 3.30
C GLU A 158 39.56 -34.51 3.54
N GLY A 159 38.91 -34.95 2.46
CA GLY A 159 37.92 -36.01 2.44
C GLY A 159 38.56 -37.37 2.65
N GLY A 160 39.16 -37.57 3.82
CA GLY A 160 39.67 -38.84 4.32
C GLY A 160 38.53 -39.81 4.63
N GLN A 161 37.75 -40.15 3.60
CA GLN A 161 37.00 -41.39 3.57
C GLN A 161 38.02 -42.52 3.75
N ILE A 162 38.10 -43.07 4.96
CA ILE A 162 38.78 -44.34 5.18
C ILE A 162 38.01 -45.37 4.36
N PRO A 163 38.61 -46.00 3.32
CA PRO A 163 37.92 -47.02 2.55
C PRO A 163 37.67 -48.21 3.47
N ILE A 164 36.41 -48.46 3.79
CA ILE A 164 35.96 -49.72 4.35
C ILE A 164 35.41 -50.48 3.15
N ASP A 165 36.26 -51.30 2.53
CA ASP A 165 35.86 -52.19 1.43
C ASP A 165 34.70 -53.08 1.90
N ASP A 166 33.51 -52.89 1.31
CA ASP A 166 32.27 -53.56 1.73
C ASP A 166 32.13 -54.97 1.12
N GLU A 167 33.26 -55.61 0.77
CA GLU A 167 33.33 -56.97 0.23
C GLU A 167 33.83 -57.98 1.30
N SER A 168 32.88 -58.56 2.03
CA SER A 168 32.97 -59.89 2.68
C SER A 168 34.12 -60.16 3.67
N ASP A 169 33.91 -59.89 4.96
CA ASP A 169 34.08 -60.90 6.04
C ASP A 169 33.61 -60.36 7.41
N GLU A 170 32.48 -60.85 7.94
CA GLU A 170 31.90 -60.41 9.22
C GLU A 170 32.83 -60.62 10.44
N HIS A 171 33.79 -61.54 10.33
CA HIS A 171 34.75 -61.85 11.41
C HIS A 171 35.94 -60.88 11.49
N ASP A 172 36.24 -60.10 10.43
CA ASP A 172 37.35 -59.15 10.47
C ASP A 172 36.94 -57.79 11.08
N ASP A 173 35.65 -57.45 11.03
CA ASP A 173 35.12 -56.19 11.53
C ASP A 173 35.24 -56.06 13.06
N GLU A 174 35.00 -57.15 13.81
CA GLU A 174 35.28 -57.18 15.26
C GLU A 174 36.78 -57.05 15.58
N SER A 175 37.64 -57.58 14.69
CA SER A 175 39.10 -57.48 14.80
C SER A 175 39.55 -56.02 14.66
N LYS A 176 39.05 -55.33 13.63
CA LYS A 176 39.28 -53.90 13.38
C LYS A 176 38.79 -53.04 14.53
N ILE A 177 37.55 -53.22 14.97
CA ILE A 177 36.97 -52.44 16.09
C ILE A 177 37.76 -52.65 17.38
N GLN A 178 38.12 -53.89 17.73
CA GLN A 178 38.93 -54.14 18.92
C GLN A 178 40.34 -53.55 18.79
N ASN A 179 40.94 -53.55 17.59
CA ASN A 179 42.23 -52.89 17.34
C ASN A 179 42.16 -51.36 17.49
N ILE A 180 41.03 -50.71 17.14
CA ILE A 180 40.80 -49.27 17.37
C ILE A 180 40.62 -48.99 18.87
N ILE A 181 39.87 -49.82 19.60
CA ILE A 181 39.74 -49.72 21.06
C ILE A 181 41.11 -49.91 21.76
N ASN A 182 41.98 -50.75 21.19
CA ASN A 182 43.33 -51.00 21.68
C ASN A 182 44.36 -49.92 21.26
N SER A 183 44.15 -49.21 20.15
CA SER A 183 45.08 -48.17 19.66
C SER A 183 45.01 -46.88 20.48
N GLY A 184 43.87 -46.65 21.13
CA GLY A 184 43.63 -45.46 21.96
C GLY A 184 42.96 -44.30 21.22
N ASP A 185 42.54 -44.50 19.96
CA ASP A 185 42.04 -43.42 19.11
C ASP A 185 40.55 -43.09 19.38
N MET A 186 40.31 -42.00 20.11
CA MET A 186 38.96 -41.52 20.41
C MET A 186 38.26 -40.90 19.19
N GLU A 187 39.00 -40.39 18.19
CA GLU A 187 38.41 -39.75 17.02
C GLU A 187 37.84 -40.79 16.05
N GLN A 188 38.55 -41.91 15.85
CA GLN A 188 38.04 -43.06 15.11
C GLN A 188 36.81 -43.69 15.79
N LEU A 189 36.80 -43.78 17.14
CA LEU A 189 35.63 -44.26 17.89
C LEU A 189 34.43 -43.29 17.78
N ALA A 190 34.67 -41.98 17.84
CA ALA A 190 33.63 -40.98 17.60
C ALA A 190 33.11 -41.04 16.16
N ALA A 191 33.98 -41.22 15.16
CA ALA A 191 33.59 -41.39 13.76
C ALA A 191 32.75 -42.65 13.53
N LEU A 192 33.01 -43.76 14.24
CA LEU A 192 32.17 -44.96 14.18
C LEU A 192 30.75 -44.71 14.73
N VAL A 193 30.60 -43.93 15.80
CA VAL A 193 29.28 -43.52 16.33
C VAL A 193 28.57 -42.57 15.36
N LEU A 194 29.28 -41.58 14.82
CA LEU A 194 28.70 -40.59 13.89
C LEU A 194 28.32 -41.20 12.53
N ASN A 195 28.93 -42.31 12.13
CA ASN A 195 28.56 -43.09 10.94
C ASN A 195 27.51 -44.18 11.21
N GLY A 196 26.74 -44.10 12.32
CA GLY A 196 25.68 -45.06 12.67
C GLY A 196 26.17 -46.40 13.24
N LYS A 197 27.43 -46.79 13.02
CA LYS A 197 28.01 -48.08 13.46
C LYS A 197 28.19 -48.19 15.00
N GLY A 198 27.63 -47.28 15.79
CA GLY A 198 27.75 -47.20 17.25
C GLY A 198 27.18 -48.39 18.02
N LEU A 199 26.18 -49.12 17.49
CA LEU A 199 25.70 -50.38 18.09
C LEU A 199 26.83 -51.41 18.27
N LYS A 200 27.82 -51.46 17.35
CA LYS A 200 28.95 -52.41 17.42
C LYS A 200 29.93 -52.13 18.57
N LEU A 201 29.84 -50.96 19.21
CA LEU A 201 30.66 -50.57 20.36
C LEU A 201 30.04 -50.94 21.71
N ILE A 202 28.72 -51.21 21.77
CA ILE A 202 28.02 -51.53 23.01
C ILE A 202 28.54 -52.87 23.58
N GLY A 203 28.93 -52.86 24.85
CA GLY A 203 29.42 -54.06 25.55
C GLY A 203 30.88 -54.43 25.24
N LYS A 204 31.59 -53.64 24.43
CA LYS A 204 33.06 -53.69 24.36
C LYS A 204 33.66 -52.98 25.58
N SER A 205 34.93 -53.26 25.90
CA SER A 205 35.64 -52.60 26.99
C SER A 205 37.08 -52.26 26.63
N SER A 206 37.63 -51.24 27.29
CA SER A 206 39.01 -50.76 27.09
C SER A 206 39.84 -50.83 28.37
N SER A 207 41.16 -50.77 28.21
CA SER A 207 42.11 -50.61 29.32
C SER A 207 42.35 -49.16 29.71
N SER A 208 41.93 -48.17 28.90
CA SER A 208 42.02 -46.75 29.26
C SER A 208 40.70 -46.25 29.88
N PRO A 209 40.76 -45.42 30.94
CA PRO A 209 39.56 -44.95 31.62
C PRO A 209 38.72 -44.00 30.76
N GLU A 210 39.37 -43.21 29.90
CA GLU A 210 38.73 -42.25 29.00
C GLU A 210 37.90 -42.96 27.92
N ILE A 211 38.43 -44.01 27.29
CA ILE A 211 37.67 -44.78 26.29
C ILE A 211 36.58 -45.61 26.95
N GLN A 212 36.81 -46.19 28.14
CA GLN A 212 35.73 -46.88 28.84
C GLN A 212 34.58 -45.91 29.17
N ALA A 213 34.89 -44.72 29.68
CA ALA A 213 33.88 -43.72 29.99
C ALA A 213 33.19 -43.17 28.72
N PHE A 214 33.85 -43.14 27.56
CA PHE A 214 33.20 -42.87 26.27
C PHE A 214 32.25 -44.01 25.88
N LEU A 215 32.70 -45.27 25.92
CA LEU A 215 31.91 -46.46 25.59
C LEU A 215 30.64 -46.57 26.45
N ASP A 216 30.75 -46.29 27.75
CA ASP A 216 29.63 -46.25 28.69
C ASP A 216 28.58 -45.17 28.31
N ASN A 217 28.99 -44.11 27.59
CA ASN A 217 28.13 -43.01 27.13
C ASN A 217 27.66 -43.12 25.67
N VAL A 218 28.10 -44.12 24.89
CA VAL A 218 27.71 -44.29 23.46
C VAL A 218 26.18 -44.36 23.29
N SER A 219 25.49 -45.02 24.22
CA SER A 219 24.03 -45.10 24.24
C SER A 219 23.35 -43.72 24.37
N ALA A 220 23.90 -42.83 25.21
CA ALA A 220 23.40 -41.47 25.38
C ALA A 220 23.67 -40.58 24.15
N TYR A 221 24.78 -40.79 23.45
CA TYR A 221 25.07 -40.10 22.20
C TYR A 221 24.15 -40.56 21.05
N MET A 222 23.92 -41.87 20.89
CA MET A 222 22.95 -42.36 19.90
C MET A 222 21.51 -41.90 20.23
N ASN A 223 21.11 -41.88 21.50
CA ASN A 223 19.83 -41.29 21.93
C ASN A 223 19.71 -39.76 21.73
N LYS A 224 20.81 -39.04 21.45
CA LYS A 224 20.78 -37.66 20.94
C LYS A 224 20.62 -37.64 19.43
N ILE A 225 21.48 -38.35 18.71
CA ILE A 225 21.47 -38.43 17.23
C ILE A 225 20.08 -38.87 16.73
N ARG A 226 19.51 -39.94 17.32
CA ARG A 226 18.16 -40.44 17.02
C ARG A 226 17.05 -39.41 17.25
N ARG A 227 17.20 -38.51 18.22
CA ARG A 227 16.24 -37.39 18.42
C ARG A 227 16.38 -36.31 17.35
N VAL A 228 17.59 -36.05 16.83
CA VAL A 228 17.77 -35.17 15.65
C VAL A 228 17.07 -35.78 14.43
N HIS A 229 17.23 -37.08 14.17
CA HIS A 229 16.55 -37.77 13.07
C HIS A 229 15.03 -37.82 13.22
N LEU A 230 14.52 -38.07 14.43
CA LEU A 230 13.07 -38.02 14.70
C LEU A 230 12.50 -36.61 14.50
N ALA A 231 13.13 -35.58 15.04
CA ALA A 231 12.69 -34.20 14.84
C ALA A 231 12.78 -33.77 13.36
N ALA A 232 13.78 -34.24 12.61
CA ALA A 232 13.91 -34.03 11.17
C ALA A 232 12.88 -34.81 10.33
N ARG A 233 12.27 -35.87 10.87
CA ARG A 233 11.15 -36.63 10.27
C ARG A 233 9.79 -36.02 10.61
N GLU A 234 9.61 -35.59 11.85
CA GLU A 234 8.37 -35.06 12.41
C GLU A 234 8.15 -33.57 12.09
N GLY A 235 9.19 -32.83 11.70
CA GLY A 235 9.12 -31.42 11.34
C GLY A 235 9.32 -30.45 12.50
N SER A 236 9.57 -30.95 13.72
CA SER A 236 9.76 -30.09 14.91
C SER A 236 11.14 -29.42 14.91
N LEU A 237 11.22 -28.24 14.30
CA LEU A 237 12.40 -27.38 14.34
C LEU A 237 12.86 -27.07 15.78
N ARG A 238 11.92 -26.93 16.72
CA ARG A 238 12.21 -26.67 18.14
C ARG A 238 12.92 -27.84 18.81
N ASP A 239 12.45 -29.05 18.59
CA ASP A 239 13.06 -30.24 19.20
C ASP A 239 14.40 -30.57 18.53
N LEU A 240 14.51 -30.36 17.21
CA LEU A 240 15.77 -30.41 16.46
C LEU A 240 16.82 -29.45 17.04
N GLN A 241 16.45 -28.18 17.27
CA GLN A 241 17.30 -27.17 17.92
C GLN A 241 17.71 -27.59 19.34
N SER A 242 16.81 -28.23 20.10
CA SER A 242 17.11 -28.73 21.45
C SER A 242 18.07 -29.94 21.48
N ALA A 243 18.11 -30.71 20.38
CA ALA A 243 18.95 -31.90 20.25
C ALA A 243 20.32 -31.61 19.62
N LEU A 244 20.44 -30.54 18.82
CA LEU A 244 21.68 -30.11 18.15
C LEU A 244 22.58 -29.25 19.07
N ASP A 245 23.07 -29.86 20.16
CA ASP A 245 24.03 -29.23 21.07
C ASP A 245 25.48 -29.19 20.54
N ARG A 246 25.80 -29.99 19.51
CA ARG A 246 27.13 -30.05 18.87
C ARG A 246 27.03 -30.17 17.34
N ARG A 247 27.82 -29.38 16.61
CA ARG A 247 27.90 -29.34 15.12
C ARG A 247 28.01 -30.72 14.46
N LYS A 248 28.82 -31.63 15.04
CA LYS A 248 29.02 -33.00 14.52
C LYS A 248 27.73 -33.84 14.47
N PHE A 249 26.70 -33.54 15.28
CA PHE A 249 25.41 -34.25 15.23
C PHE A 249 24.51 -33.85 14.05
N ALA A 250 24.78 -32.74 13.36
CA ALA A 250 24.03 -32.34 12.16
C ALA A 250 24.32 -33.24 10.93
N ILE A 251 25.46 -33.93 10.94
CA ILE A 251 25.93 -34.83 9.86
C ILE A 251 25.70 -36.32 10.24
N ALA A 252 25.51 -36.62 11.52
CA ALA A 252 25.50 -37.96 12.07
C ALA A 252 24.39 -38.86 11.50
N LYS A 253 24.73 -40.10 11.16
CA LYS A 253 23.83 -41.16 10.65
C LYS A 253 23.24 -41.97 11.81
N ASP A 254 22.03 -42.50 11.64
CA ASP A 254 21.32 -43.32 12.65
C ASP A 254 20.60 -44.50 11.97
N ASP A 255 20.51 -45.64 12.66
CA ASP A 255 19.89 -46.86 12.13
C ASP A 255 18.37 -46.73 11.88
N ILE A 256 17.70 -45.67 12.34
CA ILE A 256 16.31 -45.36 11.99
C ILE A 256 16.14 -44.86 10.54
N SER A 257 17.24 -44.44 9.91
CA SER A 257 17.26 -43.78 8.60
C SER A 257 17.96 -44.69 7.58
N PRO A 258 17.23 -45.27 6.61
CA PRO A 258 17.79 -46.23 5.64
C PRO A 258 18.95 -45.65 4.84
N ASP A 259 19.75 -46.56 4.29
CA ASP A 259 20.92 -46.28 3.43
C ASP A 259 21.94 -45.31 4.05
N GLY A 260 21.93 -45.14 5.38
CA GLY A 260 22.82 -44.23 6.09
C GLY A 260 22.59 -42.76 5.73
N CYS A 261 21.33 -42.35 5.55
CA CYS A 261 20.94 -40.95 5.35
C CYS A 261 21.40 -40.05 6.53
N SER A 262 21.72 -38.78 6.24
CA SER A 262 21.92 -37.74 7.27
C SER A 262 20.61 -37.00 7.60
N PRO A 263 20.50 -36.22 8.70
CA PRO A 263 19.29 -35.48 9.06
C PRO A 263 18.76 -34.54 7.96
N LEU A 264 19.65 -33.99 7.12
CA LEU A 264 19.26 -33.15 5.98
C LEU A 264 18.53 -33.96 4.89
N HIS A 265 18.93 -35.21 4.65
CA HIS A 265 18.23 -36.11 3.73
C HIS A 265 16.83 -36.43 4.26
N VAL A 266 16.70 -36.74 5.56
CA VAL A 266 15.40 -37.00 6.21
C VAL A 266 14.48 -35.78 6.07
N ALA A 267 14.98 -34.59 6.42
CA ALA A 267 14.24 -33.35 6.28
C ALA A 267 13.83 -33.07 4.83
N THR A 268 14.64 -33.45 3.84
CA THR A 268 14.32 -33.31 2.41
C THR A 268 13.24 -34.30 1.95
N VAL A 269 13.32 -35.58 2.37
CA VAL A 269 12.35 -36.63 2.01
C VAL A 269 10.94 -36.32 2.54
N PHE A 270 10.84 -35.84 3.78
CA PHE A 270 9.57 -35.41 4.38
C PHE A 270 9.22 -33.94 4.05
N GLY A 271 10.13 -33.19 3.43
CA GLY A 271 9.92 -31.84 2.90
C GLY A 271 9.82 -30.72 3.96
N HIS A 272 10.56 -30.83 5.05
CA HIS A 272 10.55 -29.88 6.16
C HIS A 272 11.46 -28.67 5.87
N ALA A 273 10.98 -27.76 5.01
CA ALA A 273 11.72 -26.58 4.54
C ALA A 273 12.43 -25.79 5.66
N GLY A 274 11.74 -25.54 6.79
CA GLY A 274 12.33 -24.83 7.94
C GLY A 274 13.52 -25.55 8.58
N ILE A 275 13.52 -26.89 8.59
CA ILE A 275 14.65 -27.71 9.06
C ILE A 275 15.78 -27.72 8.03
N ILE A 276 15.46 -27.77 6.73
CA ILE A 276 16.46 -27.67 5.64
C ILE A 276 17.21 -26.33 5.73
N ARG A 277 16.48 -25.20 5.79
CA ARG A 277 17.05 -23.86 5.96
C ARG A 277 17.93 -23.78 7.21
N TYR A 278 17.48 -24.32 8.35
CA TYR A 278 18.25 -24.30 9.60
C TYR A 278 19.53 -25.15 9.52
N LEU A 279 19.45 -26.39 9.02
CA LEU A 279 20.59 -27.30 8.94
C LEU A 279 21.65 -26.80 7.95
N ALA A 280 21.26 -26.51 6.71
CA ALA A 280 22.22 -26.06 5.69
C ALA A 280 22.76 -24.65 5.98
N GLY A 281 21.90 -23.72 6.43
CA GLY A 281 22.30 -22.35 6.74
C GLY A 281 23.17 -22.21 7.99
N ARG A 282 23.02 -23.10 8.99
CA ARG A 282 23.88 -23.10 10.19
C ARG A 282 25.09 -24.04 10.10
N PHE A 283 24.98 -25.09 9.29
CA PHE A 283 26.02 -26.13 9.14
C PHE A 283 26.20 -26.50 7.65
N PRO A 284 26.90 -25.67 6.84
CA PRO A 284 27.03 -25.89 5.39
C PRO A 284 27.61 -27.24 4.99
N GLU A 285 28.43 -27.85 5.86
CA GLU A 285 28.97 -29.22 5.74
C GLU A 285 27.87 -30.28 5.49
N THR A 286 26.65 -30.05 5.98
CA THR A 286 25.51 -30.98 5.80
C THR A 286 25.09 -31.14 4.34
N MET A 287 25.37 -30.17 3.47
CA MET A 287 25.08 -30.25 2.03
C MET A 287 26.04 -31.17 1.27
N ALA A 288 27.27 -31.32 1.78
CA ALA A 288 28.28 -32.24 1.24
C ALA A 288 28.20 -33.65 1.86
N ALA A 289 27.31 -33.86 2.82
CA ALA A 289 27.07 -35.18 3.39
C ALA A 289 26.36 -36.08 2.36
N VAL A 290 26.79 -37.34 2.27
CA VAL A 290 26.24 -38.35 1.35
C VAL A 290 25.63 -39.53 2.10
N ASP A 291 24.68 -40.23 1.47
CA ASP A 291 24.17 -41.54 1.88
C ASP A 291 25.22 -42.67 1.65
N GLY A 292 24.81 -43.94 1.70
CA GLY A 292 25.66 -45.09 1.36
C GLY A 292 25.87 -45.30 -0.15
N ASN A 293 25.08 -44.64 -0.99
CA ASN A 293 25.16 -44.68 -2.46
C ASN A 293 25.89 -43.46 -3.06
N GLY A 294 26.53 -42.62 -2.22
CA GLY A 294 27.23 -41.40 -2.67
C GLY A 294 26.31 -40.21 -3.01
N ARG A 295 25.00 -40.34 -2.78
CA ARG A 295 23.99 -39.31 -3.07
C ARG A 295 23.94 -38.26 -1.98
N THR A 296 23.90 -36.99 -2.36
CA THR A 296 23.65 -35.86 -1.45
C THR A 296 22.15 -35.58 -1.30
N ALA A 297 21.76 -34.75 -0.33
CA ALA A 297 20.36 -34.35 -0.13
C ALA A 297 19.71 -33.73 -1.39
N LEU A 298 20.50 -33.08 -2.26
CA LEU A 298 20.03 -32.52 -3.52
C LEU A 298 19.56 -33.59 -4.53
N HIS A 299 20.15 -34.79 -4.50
CA HIS A 299 19.67 -35.93 -5.31
C HIS A 299 18.30 -36.42 -4.82
N TYR A 300 18.06 -36.39 -3.52
CA TYR A 300 16.77 -36.76 -2.93
C TYR A 300 15.71 -35.71 -3.28
N ALA A 301 16.05 -34.41 -3.17
CA ALA A 301 15.18 -33.30 -3.59
C ALA A 301 14.74 -33.42 -5.06
N ALA A 302 15.65 -33.81 -5.97
CA ALA A 302 15.34 -33.98 -7.38
C ALA A 302 14.26 -35.04 -7.70
N THR A 303 13.97 -35.95 -6.76
CA THR A 303 12.90 -36.97 -6.91
C THR A 303 11.54 -36.55 -6.36
N VAL A 304 11.45 -35.38 -5.70
CA VAL A 304 10.20 -34.88 -5.13
C VAL A 304 9.40 -34.16 -6.22
N ASN A 305 8.09 -34.41 -6.30
CA ASN A 305 7.19 -33.80 -7.30
C ASN A 305 6.73 -32.37 -6.93
N ASP A 306 7.60 -31.59 -6.28
CA ASP A 306 7.38 -30.24 -5.74
C ASP A 306 7.62 -29.09 -6.75
N ASN A 307 7.60 -29.42 -8.05
CA ASN A 307 8.04 -28.55 -9.15
C ASN A 307 9.50 -28.04 -9.02
N GLY A 308 10.37 -28.73 -8.27
CA GLY A 308 11.79 -28.41 -8.10
C GLY A 308 12.09 -27.46 -6.93
N HIS A 309 11.17 -27.28 -5.99
CA HIS A 309 11.30 -26.33 -4.89
C HIS A 309 12.48 -26.65 -3.96
N PHE A 310 12.58 -27.87 -3.41
CA PHE A 310 13.71 -28.27 -2.56
C PHE A 310 15.03 -28.32 -3.34
N PHE A 311 14.97 -28.60 -4.64
CA PHE A 311 16.15 -28.59 -5.51
C PHE A 311 16.72 -27.16 -5.64
N ASN A 312 15.86 -26.18 -5.91
CA ASN A 312 16.23 -24.77 -5.96
C ASN A 312 16.71 -24.25 -4.59
N LEU A 313 15.97 -24.57 -3.50
CA LEU A 313 16.32 -24.17 -2.14
C LEU A 313 17.71 -24.66 -1.73
N LEU A 314 17.99 -25.96 -1.91
CA LEU A 314 19.31 -26.53 -1.60
C LEU A 314 20.42 -25.97 -2.51
N SER A 315 20.11 -25.66 -3.78
CA SER A 315 21.05 -25.06 -4.72
C SER A 315 21.43 -23.62 -4.33
N HIS A 316 20.47 -22.77 -3.94
CA HIS A 316 20.76 -21.41 -3.43
C HIS A 316 21.55 -21.43 -2.13
N LEU A 317 21.30 -22.41 -1.26
CA LEU A 317 22.04 -22.58 0.00
C LEU A 317 23.49 -23.06 -0.22
N GLY A 318 23.86 -23.51 -1.43
CA GLY A 318 25.23 -23.86 -1.81
C GLY A 318 25.46 -25.34 -2.17
N SER A 319 24.41 -26.14 -2.35
CA SER A 319 24.54 -27.53 -2.79
C SER A 319 24.98 -27.62 -4.25
N ASN A 320 25.90 -28.54 -4.58
CA ASN A 320 26.42 -28.70 -5.94
C ASN A 320 25.51 -29.61 -6.80
N PRO A 321 24.83 -29.09 -7.86
CA PRO A 321 23.99 -29.90 -8.76
C PRO A 321 24.79 -30.88 -9.65
N LYS A 322 26.10 -30.67 -9.76
CA LYS A 322 27.04 -31.50 -10.55
C LYS A 322 27.81 -32.51 -9.69
N ALA A 323 27.42 -32.70 -8.43
CA ALA A 323 27.87 -33.87 -7.67
C ALA A 323 27.23 -35.12 -8.30
N GLU A 324 28.02 -36.17 -8.52
CA GLU A 324 27.59 -37.46 -9.07
C GLU A 324 27.52 -38.51 -7.95
N ASP A 325 26.56 -39.42 -8.04
CA ASP A 325 26.43 -40.57 -7.12
C ASP A 325 27.32 -41.77 -7.53
N ASN A 326 27.31 -42.85 -6.74
CA ASN A 326 28.10 -44.06 -7.01
C ASN A 326 27.68 -44.79 -8.32
N MET A 327 26.61 -44.35 -9.00
CA MET A 327 26.21 -44.85 -10.32
C MET A 327 26.66 -43.93 -11.47
N GLY A 328 27.27 -42.77 -11.16
CA GLY A 328 27.66 -41.76 -12.15
C GLY A 328 26.51 -40.86 -12.61
N HIS A 329 25.42 -40.76 -11.83
CA HIS A 329 24.32 -39.84 -12.13
C HIS A 329 24.42 -38.58 -11.27
N SER A 330 24.27 -37.41 -11.89
CA SER A 330 24.20 -36.13 -11.17
C SER A 330 22.84 -35.88 -10.55
N ALA A 331 22.74 -34.94 -9.60
CA ALA A 331 21.44 -34.55 -9.03
C ALA A 331 20.45 -34.03 -10.09
N GLU A 332 20.93 -33.34 -11.13
CA GLU A 332 20.11 -32.90 -12.28
C GLU A 332 19.45 -34.06 -13.04
N PHE A 333 20.12 -35.21 -13.17
CA PHE A 333 19.56 -36.39 -13.86
C PHE A 333 18.24 -36.85 -13.23
N TYR A 334 18.18 -36.84 -11.90
CA TYR A 334 17.02 -37.34 -11.16
C TYR A 334 15.75 -36.49 -11.33
N THR A 335 15.87 -35.23 -11.78
CA THR A 335 14.71 -34.35 -12.06
C THR A 335 13.83 -34.85 -13.22
N ASN A 336 14.40 -35.63 -14.15
CA ASN A 336 13.69 -36.17 -15.32
C ASN A 336 12.97 -37.48 -14.99
N HIS A 337 11.86 -37.35 -14.25
CA HIS A 337 11.05 -38.43 -13.68
C HIS A 337 10.78 -39.61 -14.64
N GLU A 338 10.52 -39.35 -15.94
CA GLU A 338 10.31 -40.41 -16.96
C GLU A 338 11.44 -41.45 -17.06
N GLN A 339 12.67 -41.07 -16.67
CA GLN A 339 13.84 -41.95 -16.68
C GLN A 339 14.28 -42.29 -15.25
N SER A 340 14.26 -41.31 -14.34
CA SER A 340 14.76 -41.45 -12.98
C SER A 340 13.86 -42.29 -12.06
N ASP A 341 12.54 -42.33 -12.27
CA ASP A 341 11.62 -43.14 -11.44
C ASP A 341 11.97 -44.64 -11.45
N SER A 342 12.67 -45.10 -12.49
CA SER A 342 13.16 -46.49 -12.61
C SER A 342 14.40 -46.80 -11.77
N VAL A 343 15.11 -45.76 -11.28
CA VAL A 343 16.36 -45.84 -10.52
C VAL A 343 16.14 -45.41 -9.07
N LEU A 344 15.42 -44.29 -8.86
CA LEU A 344 15.10 -43.72 -7.56
C LEU A 344 13.86 -42.83 -7.68
N SER A 345 12.74 -43.23 -7.08
CA SER A 345 11.52 -42.42 -6.96
C SER A 345 11.21 -42.09 -5.51
N HIS A 346 10.58 -40.95 -5.24
CA HIS A 346 10.21 -40.51 -3.88
C HIS A 346 9.35 -41.52 -3.13
N ARG A 347 8.45 -42.24 -3.83
CA ARG A 347 7.68 -43.37 -3.26
C ARG A 347 8.57 -44.51 -2.77
N MET A 348 9.63 -44.87 -3.51
CA MET A 348 10.57 -45.92 -3.08
C MET A 348 11.35 -45.49 -1.84
N ILE A 349 11.75 -44.22 -1.76
CA ILE A 349 12.44 -43.66 -0.60
C ILE A 349 11.53 -43.66 0.64
N LEU A 350 10.33 -43.08 0.55
CA LEU A 350 9.36 -43.05 1.64
C LEU A 350 9.01 -44.44 2.18
N LYS A 351 8.90 -45.44 1.28
CA LYS A 351 8.71 -46.84 1.63
C LYS A 351 9.88 -47.43 2.41
N GLY A 352 11.12 -47.04 2.09
CA GLY A 352 12.31 -47.37 2.87
C GLY A 352 12.28 -46.78 4.29
N PHE A 353 11.79 -45.55 4.44
CA PHE A 353 11.55 -44.93 5.76
C PHE A 353 10.31 -45.48 6.51
N GLY A 354 9.59 -46.46 5.93
CA GLY A 354 8.40 -47.05 6.52
C GLY A 354 7.19 -46.11 6.59
N ALA A 355 7.06 -45.17 5.65
CA ALA A 355 5.89 -44.32 5.49
C ALA A 355 4.82 -44.99 4.58
N GLU A 356 3.59 -44.48 4.63
CA GLU A 356 2.48 -44.98 3.80
C GLU A 356 2.62 -44.53 2.33
N GLU A 357 2.26 -45.41 1.39
CA GLU A 357 2.48 -45.21 -0.06
C GLU A 357 1.64 -44.07 -0.67
N GLN A 358 0.62 -43.60 0.06
CA GLN A 358 -0.24 -42.45 -0.27
C GLN A 358 0.32 -41.11 0.27
N LEU A 359 1.22 -41.14 1.27
CA LEU A 359 1.78 -39.93 1.87
C LEU A 359 2.53 -39.07 0.84
N ALA A 360 3.13 -39.71 -0.18
CA ALA A 360 3.78 -39.02 -1.30
C ALA A 360 2.82 -38.12 -2.10
N ASP A 361 1.56 -38.52 -2.23
CA ASP A 361 0.52 -37.75 -2.93
C ASP A 361 -0.10 -36.69 -2.01
N ASP A 362 -0.39 -37.06 -0.76
CA ASP A 362 -0.97 -36.14 0.24
C ASP A 362 -0.02 -34.96 0.58
N MET A 363 1.30 -35.20 0.57
CA MET A 363 2.33 -34.16 0.77
C MET A 363 2.41 -33.11 -0.35
N LEU A 364 1.80 -33.36 -1.51
CA LEU A 364 1.95 -32.56 -2.73
C LEU A 364 0.58 -32.17 -3.35
N ASN A 365 -0.47 -32.19 -2.53
CA ASN A 365 -1.85 -32.08 -2.96
C ASN A 365 -2.28 -30.59 -3.10
N ASP A 366 -1.93 -29.98 -4.25
CA ASP A 366 -2.29 -28.59 -4.57
C ASP A 366 -3.80 -28.34 -4.45
N GLN A 367 -4.18 -27.26 -3.74
CA GLN A 367 -5.57 -26.77 -3.70
C GLN A 367 -5.98 -26.03 -4.98
N VAL A 368 -5.16 -26.10 -6.04
CA VAL A 368 -5.31 -25.41 -7.32
C VAL A 368 -5.18 -26.44 -8.44
N PRO A 369 -6.27 -26.72 -9.19
CA PRO A 369 -6.19 -27.60 -10.36
C PRO A 369 -5.19 -27.07 -11.38
N ASP A 370 -4.44 -27.99 -12.00
CA ASP A 370 -3.46 -27.72 -13.06
C ASP A 370 -2.29 -26.79 -12.67
N ASP A 371 -1.97 -26.63 -11.38
CA ASP A 371 -0.82 -25.81 -10.95
C ASP A 371 0.53 -26.48 -11.29
N LEU A 372 1.31 -25.77 -12.10
CA LEU A 372 2.68 -26.12 -12.50
C LEU A 372 3.73 -25.18 -11.87
N HIS A 373 3.31 -24.12 -11.18
CA HIS A 373 4.13 -22.97 -10.78
C HIS A 373 4.25 -22.78 -9.26
N SER A 374 3.32 -23.32 -8.46
CA SER A 374 3.50 -23.46 -7.01
C SER A 374 4.66 -24.40 -6.67
N ALA A 375 5.09 -24.39 -5.41
CA ALA A 375 5.94 -25.44 -4.83
C ALA A 375 5.18 -26.77 -4.55
N ARG A 376 3.95 -26.93 -5.05
CA ARG A 376 2.99 -28.00 -4.72
C ARG A 376 2.70 -28.19 -3.22
N ARG A 377 2.97 -27.16 -2.42
CA ARG A 377 3.01 -27.26 -0.96
C ARG A 377 2.30 -26.08 -0.30
N LEU A 378 1.76 -26.33 0.89
CA LEU A 378 1.18 -25.31 1.74
C LEU A 378 2.25 -24.72 2.67
N LEU A 379 2.15 -23.42 2.93
CA LEU A 379 2.95 -22.71 3.93
C LEU A 379 2.44 -23.10 5.32
N ASP A 380 3.04 -24.13 5.92
CA ASP A 380 2.66 -24.67 7.24
C ASP A 380 3.28 -23.92 8.43
N ASP A 381 4.12 -22.91 8.20
CA ASP A 381 4.76 -22.14 9.27
C ASP A 381 3.77 -21.21 10.00
N ALA A 382 3.52 -21.50 11.28
CA ALA A 382 2.62 -20.75 12.12
C ALA A 382 3.03 -19.28 12.32
N ASP A 383 4.33 -18.97 12.33
CA ASP A 383 4.81 -17.61 12.61
C ASP A 383 4.62 -16.66 11.42
N THR A 384 4.96 -17.09 10.19
CA THR A 384 4.61 -16.35 8.97
C THR A 384 3.11 -16.28 8.75
N LEU A 385 2.34 -17.35 9.01
CA LEU A 385 0.87 -17.29 8.93
C LEU A 385 0.25 -16.30 9.92
N SER A 386 0.73 -16.25 11.18
CA SER A 386 0.27 -15.27 12.16
C SER A 386 0.64 -13.83 11.74
N THR A 387 1.79 -13.66 11.09
CA THR A 387 2.28 -12.41 10.53
C THR A 387 1.44 -11.96 9.33
N LEU A 388 1.07 -12.87 8.44
CA LEU A 388 0.16 -12.62 7.32
C LEU A 388 -1.24 -12.22 7.81
N GLU A 389 -1.79 -12.92 8.80
CA GLU A 389 -3.08 -12.59 9.42
C GLU A 389 -3.02 -11.23 10.17
N ARG A 390 -1.84 -10.82 10.66
CA ARG A 390 -1.59 -9.46 11.19
C ARG A 390 -1.50 -8.42 10.07
N CYS A 391 -0.81 -8.71 8.96
CA CYS A 391 -0.71 -7.82 7.79
C CYS A 391 -2.07 -7.60 7.14
N PHE A 392 -2.88 -8.65 6.97
CA PHE A 392 -4.27 -8.56 6.52
C PHE A 392 -5.11 -7.61 7.39
N ARG A 393 -4.97 -7.70 8.72
CA ARG A 393 -5.62 -6.78 9.66
C ARG A 393 -5.08 -5.35 9.55
N LEU A 394 -3.79 -5.14 9.33
CA LEU A 394 -3.20 -3.80 9.10
C LEU A 394 -3.67 -3.16 7.77
N ILE A 395 -3.89 -3.96 6.73
CA ILE A 395 -4.45 -3.54 5.44
C ILE A 395 -5.90 -3.05 5.58
N HIS A 396 -6.70 -3.75 6.40
CA HIS A 396 -8.14 -3.47 6.57
C HIS A 396 -8.49 -2.59 7.78
N LEU A 397 -7.51 -2.24 8.63
CA LEU A 397 -7.70 -1.30 9.73
C LEU A 397 -7.98 0.10 9.16
N PRO A 398 -9.06 0.80 9.58
CA PRO A 398 -9.28 2.19 9.18
C PRO A 398 -8.13 3.05 9.71
N GLY A 399 -7.30 3.53 8.79
CA GLY A 399 -6.09 4.27 9.12
C GLY A 399 -6.42 5.60 9.80
N LYS A 400 -5.66 5.96 10.83
CA LYS A 400 -5.61 7.36 11.29
C LYS A 400 -5.06 8.21 10.13
N PRO A 401 -5.76 9.27 9.67
CA PRO A 401 -5.30 10.04 8.52
C PRO A 401 -4.00 10.80 8.84
N MET A 402 -2.91 10.44 8.16
CA MET A 402 -1.70 11.27 8.08
C MET A 402 -2.05 12.54 7.29
N HIS A 403 -2.27 13.65 8.01
CA HIS A 403 -2.59 14.98 7.47
C HIS A 403 -3.48 14.95 6.21
N ALA A 404 -4.76 14.63 6.41
CA ALA A 404 -5.78 14.90 5.41
C ALA A 404 -5.80 16.41 5.10
N LEU A 405 -5.36 16.78 3.89
CA LEU A 405 -5.81 18.01 3.26
C LEU A 405 -7.25 17.81 2.80
N GLU A 406 -8.02 18.89 2.83
CA GLU A 406 -9.41 18.96 2.40
C GLU A 406 -9.60 18.44 0.96
N LEU A 407 -10.73 17.77 0.71
CA LEU A 407 -11.13 17.31 -0.63
C LEU A 407 -12.30 18.17 -1.17
N PRO A 408 -12.20 18.74 -2.39
CA PRO A 408 -13.29 19.53 -2.97
C PRO A 408 -14.56 18.71 -3.23
N THR A 409 -15.71 19.38 -3.08
CA THR A 409 -17.05 18.79 -2.95
C THR A 409 -17.64 18.13 -4.22
N ASN A 410 -16.86 18.01 -5.30
CA ASN A 410 -17.29 17.57 -6.64
C ASN A 410 -16.71 16.23 -7.13
N SER A 411 -15.81 15.57 -6.37
CA SER A 411 -15.22 14.31 -6.83
C SER A 411 -16.23 13.14 -6.76
N VAL A 412 -16.18 12.24 -7.75
CA VAL A 412 -17.14 11.11 -7.86
C VAL A 412 -16.70 9.94 -6.98
N PRO A 413 -17.54 9.45 -6.03
CA PRO A 413 -17.21 8.29 -5.21
C PRO A 413 -16.86 7.06 -6.06
N GLY A 414 -15.69 6.47 -5.82
CA GLY A 414 -15.19 5.32 -6.57
C GLY A 414 -14.24 5.64 -7.74
N SER A 415 -14.06 6.92 -8.11
CA SER A 415 -13.04 7.30 -9.10
C SER A 415 -11.62 7.19 -8.51
N ALA A 416 -10.65 6.68 -9.29
CA ALA A 416 -9.24 6.59 -8.88
C ALA A 416 -8.59 7.96 -8.61
N SER A 417 -9.25 9.05 -9.01
CA SER A 417 -8.83 10.43 -8.81
C SER A 417 -9.09 10.98 -7.41
N SER A 418 -9.96 10.35 -6.62
CA SER A 418 -10.64 10.99 -5.48
C SER A 418 -10.00 10.84 -4.09
N LEU A 419 -8.87 10.13 -3.95
CA LEU A 419 -8.36 9.75 -2.62
C LEU A 419 -6.85 9.91 -2.49
N ARG A 420 -6.38 10.47 -1.36
CA ARG A 420 -5.10 10.04 -0.77
C ARG A 420 -5.30 8.63 -0.20
N THR A 421 -5.38 7.65 -1.08
CA THR A 421 -5.45 6.25 -0.66
C THR A 421 -4.11 5.90 -0.04
N SER A 422 -4.07 5.64 1.27
CA SER A 422 -2.92 4.95 1.88
C SER A 422 -2.66 3.68 1.09
N ILE A 423 -1.39 3.31 0.86
CA ILE A 423 -1.03 2.13 0.09
C ILE A 423 -1.76 0.89 0.63
N THR A 424 -1.86 0.76 1.95
CA THR A 424 -2.68 -0.26 2.63
C THR A 424 -4.15 -0.28 2.17
N THR A 425 -4.81 0.88 2.14
CA THR A 425 -6.21 1.04 1.71
C THR A 425 -6.39 0.79 0.20
N TYR A 426 -5.33 0.95 -0.62
CA TYR A 426 -5.37 0.61 -2.04
C TYR A 426 -5.35 -0.92 -2.20
N LEU A 427 -4.42 -1.60 -1.53
CA LEU A 427 -4.35 -3.07 -1.53
C LEU A 427 -5.60 -3.73 -0.94
N ALA A 428 -6.25 -3.11 0.05
CA ALA A 428 -7.52 -3.58 0.65
C ALA A 428 -8.68 -3.72 -0.38
N ARG A 429 -8.64 -3.00 -1.50
CA ARG A 429 -9.64 -3.13 -2.58
C ARG A 429 -9.57 -4.52 -3.25
N PHE A 430 -8.37 -5.10 -3.33
CA PHE A 430 -8.06 -6.31 -4.08
C PHE A 430 -7.89 -7.53 -3.16
N LEU A 431 -7.15 -7.37 -2.05
CA LEU A 431 -6.86 -8.45 -1.09
C LEU A 431 -8.05 -8.72 -0.14
N LYS A 432 -9.21 -9.08 -0.70
CA LYS A 432 -10.41 -9.43 0.08
C LYS A 432 -10.19 -10.72 0.85
N ARG A 433 -10.92 -10.91 1.96
CA ARG A 433 -10.80 -12.10 2.84
C ARG A 433 -10.87 -13.43 2.07
N SER A 434 -11.83 -13.56 1.15
CA SER A 434 -12.03 -14.74 0.30
C SER A 434 -10.95 -15.00 -0.76
N ILE A 435 -10.04 -14.04 -0.99
CA ILE A 435 -8.83 -14.19 -1.80
C ILE A 435 -7.66 -14.49 -0.87
N PHE A 436 -7.49 -13.71 0.20
CA PHE A 436 -6.46 -13.90 1.21
C PHE A 436 -6.46 -15.33 1.79
N ASP A 437 -7.60 -15.86 2.22
CA ASP A 437 -7.68 -17.22 2.79
C ASP A 437 -7.32 -18.34 1.79
N LYS A 438 -7.37 -18.08 0.46
CA LYS A 438 -6.90 -19.01 -0.57
C LYS A 438 -5.39 -18.92 -0.82
N ILE A 439 -4.85 -17.71 -0.88
CA ILE A 439 -3.48 -17.47 -1.35
C ILE A 439 -2.45 -17.38 -0.21
N LYS A 440 -2.87 -17.15 1.04
CA LYS A 440 -1.96 -17.05 2.20
C LYS A 440 -1.17 -18.33 2.50
N LEU A 441 -1.63 -19.48 2.01
CA LEU A 441 -0.97 -20.78 2.14
C LEU A 441 -0.08 -21.11 0.93
N ARG A 442 -0.05 -20.30 -0.14
CA ARG A 442 0.70 -20.62 -1.36
C ARG A 442 2.14 -20.12 -1.27
N GLN A 443 3.01 -20.83 -1.99
CA GLN A 443 4.44 -20.53 -2.10
C GLN A 443 4.94 -20.82 -3.52
N SER A 444 5.88 -20.01 -4.02
CA SER A 444 6.54 -20.25 -5.31
C SER A 444 7.66 -21.28 -5.19
N ARG A 445 8.14 -21.80 -6.34
CA ARG A 445 9.33 -22.67 -6.39
C ARG A 445 10.56 -22.03 -5.73
N MET A 446 10.65 -20.70 -5.75
CA MET A 446 11.73 -19.88 -5.20
C MET A 446 11.55 -19.58 -3.70
N ASP A 447 10.71 -20.33 -2.98
CA ASP A 447 10.47 -20.20 -1.53
C ASP A 447 9.69 -18.92 -1.13
N HIS A 448 9.21 -18.11 -2.11
CA HIS A 448 8.50 -16.86 -1.84
C HIS A 448 7.01 -17.05 -1.53
N ASN A 449 6.53 -16.25 -0.58
CA ASN A 449 5.17 -16.28 -0.07
C ASN A 449 4.50 -14.89 -0.13
N LEU A 450 3.20 -14.80 0.19
CA LEU A 450 2.43 -13.55 0.12
C LEU A 450 3.05 -12.38 0.90
N PHE A 451 3.79 -12.63 1.99
CA PHE A 451 4.43 -11.58 2.79
C PHE A 451 5.46 -10.82 1.95
N ASP A 452 6.26 -11.54 1.16
CA ASP A 452 7.36 -11.02 0.34
C ASP A 452 6.86 -10.04 -0.74
N LEU A 453 5.60 -10.20 -1.17
CA LEU A 453 4.91 -9.28 -2.07
C LEU A 453 4.44 -8.00 -1.34
N ILE A 454 3.82 -8.13 -0.16
CA ILE A 454 3.02 -7.05 0.47
C ILE A 454 3.72 -6.30 1.61
N TRP A 455 4.83 -6.81 2.14
CA TRP A 455 5.57 -6.17 3.23
C TRP A 455 6.05 -4.73 2.93
N PRO A 456 6.35 -4.29 1.67
CA PRO A 456 6.78 -2.92 1.44
C PRO A 456 5.70 -1.90 1.83
N ALA A 457 4.44 -2.23 1.56
CA ALA A 457 3.27 -1.44 1.95
C ALA A 457 2.95 -1.43 3.46
N MET A 458 3.60 -2.28 4.28
CA MET A 458 3.30 -2.39 5.73
C MET A 458 4.07 -1.38 6.60
N LYS A 459 4.88 -0.51 5.98
CA LYS A 459 5.79 0.44 6.65
C LYS A 459 5.04 1.63 7.25
N LYS A 460 5.66 2.27 8.25
CA LYS A 460 5.10 3.40 9.03
C LYS A 460 5.65 4.78 8.70
N LYS A 461 6.62 4.87 7.76
CA LYS A 461 7.23 6.12 7.30
C LYS A 461 7.27 6.07 5.78
N GLU A 462 6.77 7.11 5.14
CA GLU A 462 6.89 7.32 3.69
C GLU A 462 8.38 7.54 3.33
N ARG A 463 8.88 6.85 2.31
CA ARG A 463 10.25 6.92 1.81
C ARG A 463 10.25 7.02 0.28
N LYS A 464 11.33 7.56 -0.31
CA LYS A 464 11.48 7.68 -1.78
C LYS A 464 11.35 6.37 -2.56
N VAL A 465 11.62 5.23 -1.92
CA VAL A 465 11.45 3.89 -2.52
C VAL A 465 9.98 3.60 -2.83
N ASP A 466 9.06 4.11 -2.00
CA ASP A 466 7.63 3.86 -2.15
C ASP A 466 7.07 4.54 -3.44
N GLU A 467 7.68 5.64 -3.90
CA GLU A 467 7.37 6.30 -5.18
C GLU A 467 7.72 5.45 -6.41
N ASP A 468 8.75 4.61 -6.32
CA ASP A 468 9.17 3.71 -7.41
C ASP A 468 8.20 2.53 -7.51
N LEU A 469 7.88 1.93 -6.34
CA LEU A 469 6.99 0.77 -6.19
C LEU A 469 5.51 1.07 -6.49
N ASN A 470 5.07 2.33 -6.44
CA ASN A 470 3.74 2.84 -6.82
C ASN A 470 2.55 2.26 -6.00
N ALA A 471 2.29 0.96 -6.12
CA ALA A 471 1.31 0.22 -5.33
C ALA A 471 1.89 -0.41 -4.04
N GLY A 472 3.19 -0.21 -3.77
CA GLY A 472 3.90 -0.77 -2.60
C GLY A 472 3.98 -2.31 -2.58
N VAL A 473 3.95 -2.92 -3.76
CA VAL A 473 4.07 -4.37 -3.97
C VAL A 473 5.29 -4.63 -4.85
N VAL A 474 6.05 -5.67 -4.50
CA VAL A 474 7.19 -6.18 -5.28
C VAL A 474 6.84 -7.58 -5.80
N ILE A 475 7.34 -7.91 -6.99
CA ILE A 475 7.36 -9.24 -7.57
C ILE A 475 8.80 -9.77 -7.38
N PRO A 476 9.05 -10.73 -6.47
CA PRO A 476 10.41 -11.21 -6.18
C PRO A 476 10.88 -12.32 -7.14
N ASP A 477 9.96 -13.07 -7.75
CA ASP A 477 10.24 -14.05 -8.82
C ASP A 477 9.16 -13.98 -9.92
N PHE A 478 9.40 -14.58 -11.09
CA PHE A 478 8.46 -14.56 -12.21
C PHE A 478 7.25 -15.51 -12.06
N ASP A 479 7.34 -16.56 -11.23
CA ASP A 479 6.24 -17.52 -10.99
C ASP A 479 5.15 -16.93 -10.08
N VAL A 480 5.51 -16.00 -9.18
CA VAL A 480 4.60 -15.24 -8.29
C VAL A 480 3.42 -14.63 -9.05
N LEU A 481 3.65 -14.16 -10.28
CA LEU A 481 2.60 -13.62 -11.17
C LEU A 481 1.48 -14.63 -11.47
N VAL A 482 1.79 -15.93 -11.44
CA VAL A 482 0.84 -17.05 -11.62
C VAL A 482 0.33 -17.52 -10.25
N VAL A 483 1.23 -17.79 -9.30
CA VAL A 483 0.89 -18.34 -7.97
C VAL A 483 -0.07 -17.44 -7.18
N PHE A 484 0.04 -16.12 -7.33
CA PHE A 484 -0.79 -15.12 -6.64
C PHE A 484 -1.76 -14.39 -7.59
N GLN A 485 -2.12 -15.00 -8.73
CA GLN A 485 -2.91 -14.37 -9.80
C GLN A 485 -4.26 -13.77 -9.34
N GLU A 486 -4.98 -14.39 -8.40
CA GLU A 486 -6.26 -13.85 -7.91
C GLU A 486 -6.14 -12.50 -7.18
N PHE A 487 -4.94 -12.13 -6.73
CA PHE A 487 -4.62 -10.82 -6.16
C PHE A 487 -3.90 -9.92 -7.19
N LEU A 488 -2.89 -10.47 -7.89
CA LEU A 488 -2.05 -9.68 -8.80
C LEU A 488 -2.75 -9.31 -10.10
N VAL A 489 -3.57 -10.17 -10.72
CA VAL A 489 -4.24 -9.84 -11.99
C VAL A 489 -5.22 -8.66 -11.84
N PRO A 490 -6.10 -8.59 -10.83
CA PRO A 490 -6.93 -7.41 -10.60
C PRO A 490 -6.13 -6.13 -10.30
N LEU A 491 -5.02 -6.25 -9.56
CA LEU A 491 -4.14 -5.14 -9.20
C LEU A 491 -3.41 -4.57 -10.43
N ILE A 492 -2.81 -5.43 -11.25
CA ILE A 492 -2.09 -5.08 -12.49
C ILE A 492 -3.04 -4.39 -13.49
N LYS A 493 -4.30 -4.87 -13.61
CA LYS A 493 -5.30 -4.20 -14.46
C LYS A 493 -5.58 -2.76 -14.00
N ASP A 494 -5.83 -2.53 -12.71
CA ASP A 494 -6.11 -1.19 -12.17
C ASP A 494 -4.90 -0.25 -12.29
N ILE A 495 -3.68 -0.74 -12.02
CA ILE A 495 -2.41 0.00 -12.18
C ILE A 495 -2.22 0.50 -13.62
N HIS A 496 -2.57 -0.30 -14.64
CA HIS A 496 -2.42 0.07 -16.05
C HIS A 496 -3.69 0.65 -16.70
N CYS A 497 -4.70 1.02 -15.92
CA CYS A 497 -5.98 1.56 -16.40
C CYS A 497 -6.76 0.61 -17.35
N ILE A 498 -6.61 -0.70 -17.18
CA ILE A 498 -7.35 -1.74 -17.91
C ILE A 498 -8.64 -2.07 -17.14
N ASP A 499 -9.77 -2.19 -17.85
CA ASP A 499 -11.04 -2.62 -17.25
C ASP A 499 -10.88 -3.96 -16.51
N ALA A 500 -11.29 -4.02 -15.24
CA ALA A 500 -11.15 -5.24 -14.42
C ALA A 500 -11.80 -6.49 -15.08
N ASN A 501 -12.90 -6.28 -15.80
CA ASN A 501 -13.67 -7.30 -16.52
C ASN A 501 -13.13 -7.62 -17.94
N GLN A 502 -12.12 -6.90 -18.43
CA GLN A 502 -11.50 -7.15 -19.74
C GLN A 502 -10.34 -8.13 -19.58
N ASP A 503 -10.32 -9.20 -20.38
CA ASP A 503 -9.20 -10.14 -20.41
C ASP A 503 -7.95 -9.51 -21.03
N PHE A 504 -6.76 -9.98 -20.61
CA PHE A 504 -5.51 -9.51 -21.17
C PHE A 504 -5.45 -9.84 -22.67
N LYS A 505 -5.21 -8.81 -23.48
CA LYS A 505 -4.87 -8.98 -24.89
C LYS A 505 -3.40 -9.42 -25.00
N PRO A 506 -3.01 -10.13 -26.07
CA PRO A 506 -1.60 -10.38 -26.35
C PRO A 506 -0.81 -9.07 -26.38
N HIS A 507 0.37 -9.05 -25.77
CA HIS A 507 1.24 -7.90 -25.82
C HIS A 507 1.77 -7.73 -27.26
N PRO A 508 1.76 -6.51 -27.85
CA PRO A 508 2.39 -6.29 -29.15
C PRO A 508 3.90 -6.54 -29.06
N LYS A 509 4.56 -6.75 -30.20
CA LYS A 509 6.03 -6.78 -30.21
C LYS A 509 6.57 -5.37 -29.92
N SER A 510 7.75 -5.34 -29.28
CA SER A 510 8.48 -4.10 -29.01
C SER A 510 8.67 -3.29 -30.30
N ASP A 511 8.28 -2.02 -30.28
CA ASP A 511 8.43 -1.09 -31.39
C ASP A 511 8.52 0.36 -30.88
N PHE A 512 9.70 0.95 -31.04
CA PHE A 512 10.03 2.31 -30.59
C PHE A 512 9.95 3.38 -31.70
N PHE A 513 9.81 2.99 -32.98
CA PHE A 513 9.88 3.96 -34.09
C PHE A 513 8.94 3.57 -35.23
N GLU A 514 8.14 4.53 -35.70
CA GLU A 514 7.27 4.30 -36.87
C GLU A 514 8.10 4.08 -38.14
N PHE A 515 8.36 2.82 -38.48
CA PHE A 515 8.96 2.41 -39.75
C PHE A 515 8.00 2.71 -40.90
N ALA A 516 8.05 3.95 -41.39
CA ALA A 516 7.40 4.35 -42.62
C ALA A 516 7.79 3.38 -43.73
N LYS A 517 6.79 2.84 -44.45
CA LYS A 517 7.00 1.87 -45.54
C LYS A 517 7.51 2.57 -46.81
N SER A 518 8.72 3.10 -46.71
CA SER A 518 9.56 3.57 -47.81
C SER A 518 9.94 2.41 -48.74
N GLY A 519 10.33 2.73 -49.97
CA GLY A 519 10.56 1.74 -51.03
C GLY A 519 11.82 0.89 -50.87
N GLU A 520 11.96 -0.07 -51.78
CA GLU A 520 13.06 -1.05 -51.81
C GLU A 520 14.45 -0.40 -51.81
N ASN A 521 15.35 -0.93 -50.97
CA ASN A 521 16.79 -0.61 -50.84
C ASN A 521 17.15 0.67 -50.06
N GLY A 522 17.13 0.58 -48.73
CA GLY A 522 17.83 1.51 -47.84
C GLY A 522 18.04 0.95 -46.43
N LYS A 523 19.22 1.19 -45.84
CA LYS A 523 19.31 1.32 -44.38
C LYS A 523 18.90 2.77 -44.08
N GLU A 524 17.64 2.99 -43.72
CA GLU A 524 17.15 4.34 -43.44
C GLU A 524 17.62 4.77 -42.04
N ASP A 525 18.21 5.96 -41.94
CA ASP A 525 18.66 6.51 -40.66
C ASP A 525 17.46 6.79 -39.75
N VAL A 526 17.48 6.22 -38.55
CA VAL A 526 16.50 6.48 -37.49
C VAL A 526 16.58 7.96 -37.10
N LYS A 527 15.61 8.75 -37.56
CA LYS A 527 15.57 10.20 -37.34
C LYS A 527 15.33 10.50 -35.86
N GLU A 528 16.16 11.37 -35.29
CA GLU A 528 15.96 11.86 -33.93
C GLU A 528 14.62 12.57 -33.79
N ILE A 529 13.80 12.11 -32.83
CA ILE A 529 12.48 12.68 -32.56
C ILE A 529 12.68 13.97 -31.77
N ASN A 530 12.94 15.07 -32.46
CA ASN A 530 13.05 16.40 -31.84
C ASN A 530 11.65 16.94 -31.49
N PHE A 531 11.05 16.42 -30.41
CA PHE A 531 9.71 16.77 -29.95
C PHE A 531 9.77 17.50 -28.61
N ASN A 532 9.72 18.84 -28.67
CA ASN A 532 9.74 19.71 -27.51
C ASN A 532 8.31 20.13 -27.10
N LEU A 533 7.88 19.67 -25.92
CA LEU A 533 6.58 19.99 -25.33
C LEU A 533 6.50 21.43 -24.77
N ASP A 534 7.65 22.04 -24.48
CA ASP A 534 7.71 23.44 -24.04
C ASP A 534 8.96 24.18 -24.52
N GLU A 535 8.84 24.80 -25.70
CA GLU A 535 9.82 25.75 -26.23
C GLU A 535 10.13 26.93 -25.28
N SER A 536 9.24 27.23 -24.33
CA SER A 536 9.44 28.34 -23.39
C SER A 536 10.24 27.98 -22.13
N GLY A 537 10.49 26.69 -21.86
CA GLY A 537 11.22 26.22 -20.68
C GLY A 537 10.63 26.70 -19.34
N ARG A 538 9.32 26.98 -19.30
CA ARG A 538 8.62 27.61 -18.18
C ARG A 538 7.74 26.64 -17.41
N TRP A 539 7.16 25.65 -18.11
CA TRP A 539 6.13 24.77 -17.55
C TRP A 539 6.65 23.34 -17.32
N ILE A 540 7.76 22.98 -17.95
CA ILE A 540 8.46 21.70 -17.77
C ILE A 540 9.85 22.03 -17.24
N THR A 541 10.23 21.44 -16.10
CA THR A 541 11.51 21.72 -15.43
C THR A 541 12.52 20.58 -15.54
N GLU A 542 12.03 19.35 -15.69
CA GLU A 542 12.84 18.12 -15.67
C GLU A 542 12.07 17.03 -16.44
N GLY A 543 12.78 16.23 -17.23
CA GLY A 543 12.22 15.09 -17.94
C GLY A 543 13.13 13.87 -17.84
N LEU A 544 12.51 12.72 -17.60
CA LEU A 544 13.17 11.45 -17.36
C LEU A 544 12.44 10.33 -18.09
N VAL A 545 13.16 9.62 -18.94
CA VAL A 545 12.72 8.39 -19.60
C VAL A 545 13.44 7.22 -18.93
N GLU A 546 12.70 6.18 -18.56
CA GLU A 546 13.24 4.95 -17.99
C GLU A 546 12.74 3.73 -18.77
N CYS A 547 13.63 2.77 -19.04
CA CYS A 547 13.29 1.44 -19.53
C CYS A 547 13.98 0.35 -18.69
N ALA A 548 13.26 -0.71 -18.32
CA ALA A 548 13.81 -1.86 -17.60
C ALA A 548 13.79 -3.14 -18.44
N ARG A 549 14.74 -4.07 -18.26
CA ARG A 549 14.66 -5.43 -18.82
C ARG A 549 15.32 -6.44 -17.88
N ASN A 550 14.91 -7.69 -17.99
CA ASN A 550 15.48 -8.83 -17.26
C ASN A 550 15.92 -9.91 -18.24
N LEU A 551 17.10 -10.52 -18.04
CA LEU A 551 17.67 -11.50 -18.97
C LEU A 551 16.85 -12.81 -18.99
N GLU A 552 16.70 -13.44 -20.17
CA GLU A 552 15.89 -14.66 -20.33
C GLU A 552 16.39 -15.84 -19.48
N LYS A 553 17.73 -15.93 -19.30
CA LYS A 553 18.46 -17.02 -18.65
C LYS A 553 18.50 -16.98 -17.11
N PHE A 554 18.17 -15.84 -16.50
CA PHE A 554 18.38 -15.60 -15.08
C PHE A 554 17.06 -15.18 -14.42
N GLU A 555 16.86 -15.62 -13.17
CA GLU A 555 15.74 -15.16 -12.33
C GLU A 555 16.05 -13.75 -11.78
N LEU A 556 15.08 -13.07 -11.15
CA LEU A 556 15.27 -11.67 -10.71
C LEU A 556 16.48 -11.49 -9.74
N PRO A 557 17.20 -10.33 -9.78
CA PRO A 557 18.47 -10.13 -9.05
C PRO A 557 18.44 -10.32 -7.53
N ILE A 558 17.25 -10.32 -6.92
CA ILE A 558 17.02 -10.63 -5.50
C ILE A 558 17.37 -12.08 -5.15
N ASN A 559 17.23 -12.99 -6.12
CA ASN A 559 17.37 -14.44 -5.97
C ASN A 559 18.64 -15.04 -6.58
N LEU A 560 19.50 -14.20 -7.17
CA LEU A 560 20.76 -14.66 -7.75
C LEU A 560 21.86 -14.79 -6.69
N ASN A 561 22.61 -15.87 -6.76
CA ASN A 561 23.82 -16.04 -5.95
C ASN A 561 24.96 -15.12 -6.44
N THR A 562 26.03 -15.00 -5.64
CA THR A 562 27.21 -14.16 -5.92
C THR A 562 27.76 -14.33 -7.33
N GLY A 563 28.02 -15.55 -7.78
CA GLY A 563 28.57 -15.84 -9.11
C GLY A 563 27.58 -15.58 -10.25
N GLN A 564 26.28 -15.76 -10.04
CA GLN A 564 25.25 -15.40 -11.02
C GLN A 564 25.12 -13.87 -11.17
N LEU A 565 25.30 -13.10 -10.08
CA LEU A 565 25.34 -11.65 -10.15
C LEU A 565 26.57 -11.17 -10.94
N GLU A 566 27.76 -11.76 -10.69
CA GLU A 566 28.98 -11.52 -11.49
C GLU A 566 28.79 -11.88 -12.97
N ASP A 567 28.21 -13.05 -13.28
CA ASP A 567 27.91 -13.48 -14.65
C ASP A 567 27.02 -12.44 -15.38
N VAL A 568 25.96 -11.95 -14.73
CA VAL A 568 25.08 -10.93 -15.33
C VAL A 568 25.81 -9.59 -15.47
N GLU A 569 26.56 -9.17 -14.46
CA GLU A 569 27.34 -7.94 -14.50
C GLU A 569 28.35 -7.97 -15.66
N GLN A 570 29.09 -9.06 -15.81
CA GLN A 570 30.03 -9.28 -16.91
C GLN A 570 29.30 -9.34 -18.27
N ILE A 571 28.18 -10.05 -18.37
CA ILE A 571 27.38 -10.12 -19.61
C ILE A 571 26.91 -8.72 -20.03
N LEU A 572 26.32 -7.93 -19.14
CA LEU A 572 25.78 -6.61 -19.46
C LEU A 572 26.88 -5.57 -19.73
N THR A 573 27.90 -5.48 -18.86
CA THR A 573 29.03 -4.58 -19.07
C THR A 573 29.77 -4.90 -20.38
N SER A 574 29.94 -6.18 -20.76
CA SER A 574 30.57 -6.57 -22.03
C SER A 574 29.82 -6.14 -23.30
N LYS A 575 28.54 -5.75 -23.20
CA LYS A 575 27.77 -5.16 -24.32
C LYS A 575 27.76 -3.64 -24.28
N ILE A 576 27.60 -3.07 -23.08
CA ILE A 576 27.48 -1.63 -22.85
C ILE A 576 28.83 -0.92 -23.03
N MET A 577 29.93 -1.48 -22.53
CA MET A 577 31.29 -0.95 -22.63
C MET A 577 31.91 -1.16 -24.03
N THR A 578 31.14 -0.95 -25.10
CA THR A 578 31.58 -1.18 -26.49
C THR A 578 31.42 0.06 -27.37
N PRO A 579 32.35 0.32 -28.31
CA PRO A 579 32.18 1.37 -29.32
C PRO A 579 30.92 1.21 -30.18
N GLN A 580 30.36 -0.01 -30.26
CA GLN A 580 29.11 -0.29 -30.96
C GLN A 580 27.91 0.27 -30.19
N PHE A 581 27.84 0.05 -28.87
CA PHE A 581 26.82 0.64 -28.01
C PHE A 581 26.92 2.17 -27.98
N THR A 582 28.12 2.73 -27.75
CA THR A 582 28.41 4.18 -27.83
C THR A 582 27.88 4.78 -29.14
N LYS A 583 28.14 4.12 -30.27
CA LYS A 583 27.64 4.58 -31.57
C LYS A 583 26.12 4.44 -31.71
N ALA A 584 25.50 3.39 -31.17
CA ALA A 584 24.04 3.22 -31.19
C ALA A 584 23.32 4.36 -30.46
N ILE A 585 23.83 4.75 -29.28
CA ILE A 585 23.32 5.91 -28.52
C ILE A 585 23.75 7.27 -29.11
N ALA A 586 24.53 7.28 -30.19
CA ALA A 586 25.10 8.45 -30.87
C ALA A 586 25.98 9.34 -29.97
N GLU A 587 26.77 8.71 -29.10
CA GLU A 587 27.89 9.38 -28.43
C GLU A 587 29.21 9.11 -29.18
N THR A 588 30.24 9.90 -28.86
CA THR A 588 31.57 9.81 -29.46
C THR A 588 32.56 8.99 -28.64
N GLU A 589 32.32 8.87 -27.33
CA GLU A 589 33.26 8.30 -26.36
C GLU A 589 32.55 7.26 -25.48
N ILE A 590 33.29 6.31 -24.92
CA ILE A 590 32.73 5.28 -24.03
C ILE A 590 32.58 5.91 -22.64
N GLY A 591 31.43 5.72 -22.01
CA GLY A 591 31.18 6.16 -20.63
C GLY A 591 31.90 5.32 -19.59
N THR A 592 31.73 5.69 -18.32
CA THR A 592 32.40 5.06 -17.17
C THR A 592 31.45 4.12 -16.45
N TYR A 593 31.94 2.96 -16.02
CA TYR A 593 31.23 2.08 -15.09
C TYR A 593 31.75 2.29 -13.67
N TYR A 594 30.82 2.42 -12.72
CA TYR A 594 31.10 2.59 -11.29
C TYR A 594 30.42 1.45 -10.52
N THR A 595 31.14 0.78 -9.62
CA THR A 595 30.55 -0.27 -8.77
C THR A 595 29.62 0.33 -7.72
N MET A 596 28.67 -0.46 -7.23
CA MET A 596 27.71 -0.01 -6.20
C MET A 596 28.43 0.45 -4.91
N ASN A 597 29.60 -0.09 -4.60
CA ASN A 597 30.43 0.35 -3.46
C ASN A 597 30.84 1.82 -3.59
N GLU A 598 31.31 2.25 -4.76
CA GLU A 598 31.71 3.64 -5.05
C GLU A 598 30.52 4.62 -4.98
N ILE A 599 29.30 4.14 -5.25
CA ILE A 599 28.06 4.93 -5.15
C ILE A 599 27.63 5.07 -3.68
N LEU A 600 27.85 4.05 -2.87
CA LEU A 600 27.44 3.99 -1.47
C LEU A 600 28.42 4.69 -0.51
N GLU A 601 29.67 4.86 -0.93
CA GLU A 601 30.73 5.51 -0.15
C GLU A 601 30.31 6.87 0.43
N SER A 602 30.73 7.13 1.66
CA SER A 602 30.49 8.41 2.33
C SER A 602 31.18 9.55 1.58
N GLN A 603 30.37 10.48 1.06
CA GLN A 603 30.79 11.60 0.19
C GLN A 603 31.07 11.25 -1.28
N SER A 604 30.55 10.13 -1.79
CA SER A 604 30.59 9.75 -3.22
C SER A 604 30.22 10.91 -4.17
N GLU A 605 31.17 11.30 -5.03
CA GLU A 605 30.97 12.32 -6.07
C GLU A 605 29.94 11.84 -7.11
N ILE A 606 30.04 10.59 -7.56
CA ILE A 606 29.15 10.05 -8.59
C ILE A 606 27.69 9.96 -8.12
N ARG A 607 27.45 9.61 -6.85
CA ARG A 607 26.12 9.69 -6.22
C ARG A 607 25.56 11.12 -6.26
N THR A 608 26.41 12.11 -6.05
CA THR A 608 26.04 13.54 -6.08
C THR A 608 25.73 14.01 -7.51
N ILE A 609 26.51 13.59 -8.51
CA ILE A 609 26.28 13.87 -9.93
C ILE A 609 24.96 13.24 -10.40
N LEU A 610 24.72 11.96 -10.06
CA LEU A 610 23.48 11.25 -10.38
C LEU A 610 22.25 11.90 -9.71
N ALA A 611 22.40 12.39 -8.48
CA ALA A 611 21.34 13.12 -7.78
C ALA A 611 21.04 14.48 -8.43
N ALA A 612 22.05 15.20 -8.90
CA ALA A 612 21.91 16.51 -9.55
C ALA A 612 21.36 16.42 -10.99
N THR A 613 21.49 15.26 -11.65
CA THR A 613 21.04 15.01 -13.03
C THR A 613 19.69 14.28 -13.12
N GLY A 614 19.09 13.88 -11.99
CA GLY A 614 17.84 13.12 -11.95
C GLY A 614 17.99 11.63 -12.30
N LEU A 615 19.23 11.11 -12.36
CA LEU A 615 19.56 9.74 -12.77
C LEU A 615 19.81 8.77 -11.59
N LEU A 616 19.81 9.28 -10.35
CA LEU A 616 19.93 8.47 -9.13
C LEU A 616 18.61 7.76 -8.79
N ILE A 617 18.63 6.43 -8.79
CA ILE A 617 17.51 5.61 -8.32
C ILE A 617 17.31 5.74 -6.80
N PRO A 618 16.11 5.47 -6.25
CA PRO A 618 15.87 5.49 -4.81
C PRO A 618 16.67 4.42 -4.06
N LEU A 619 17.83 4.81 -3.49
CA LEU A 619 18.64 3.98 -2.61
C LEU A 619 18.28 4.21 -1.14
N LEU A 620 18.29 3.13 -0.36
CA LEU A 620 18.20 3.16 1.11
C LEU A 620 19.60 3.40 1.73
N ASP A 621 19.63 3.95 2.93
CA ASP A 621 20.88 4.13 3.68
C ASP A 621 21.27 2.86 4.44
N ILE A 622 22.36 2.23 4.02
CA ILE A 622 22.88 0.99 4.63
C ILE A 622 23.39 1.25 6.07
N ASN A 623 23.77 2.50 6.37
CA ASN A 623 24.28 2.90 7.68
C ASN A 623 23.18 3.06 8.75
N ASP A 624 21.90 3.03 8.35
CA ASP A 624 20.76 3.03 9.27
C ASP A 624 20.34 1.58 9.60
N PRO A 625 20.45 1.12 10.86
CA PRO A 625 20.02 -0.23 11.26
C PRO A 625 18.54 -0.56 10.96
N TYR A 626 17.68 0.45 10.77
CA TYR A 626 16.28 0.28 10.36
C TYR A 626 16.08 0.27 8.83
N GLN A 627 17.14 0.39 8.04
CA GLN A 627 17.13 0.33 6.57
C GLN A 627 17.99 -0.81 6.03
N LEU A 628 19.06 -1.23 6.71
CA LEU A 628 19.88 -2.38 6.29
C LEU A 628 19.06 -3.67 6.02
N PRO A 629 18.15 -4.13 6.90
CA PRO A 629 17.31 -5.31 6.61
C PRO A 629 16.35 -5.08 5.44
N GLU A 630 15.92 -3.83 5.23
CA GLU A 630 15.00 -3.45 4.16
C GLU A 630 15.70 -3.37 2.80
N ALA A 631 16.96 -2.93 2.76
CA ALA A 631 17.82 -2.99 1.58
C ALA A 631 18.12 -4.44 1.19
N SER A 632 18.37 -5.31 2.17
CA SER A 632 18.56 -6.75 1.96
C SER A 632 17.28 -7.43 1.46
N ALA A 633 16.11 -7.06 1.97
CA ALA A 633 14.82 -7.62 1.56
C ALA A 633 14.29 -7.08 0.21
N LEU A 634 14.82 -5.96 -0.30
CA LEU A 634 14.47 -5.42 -1.63
C LEU A 634 15.46 -5.79 -2.74
N ASN A 635 16.74 -6.01 -2.40
CA ASN A 635 17.80 -6.26 -3.36
C ASN A 635 18.49 -7.63 -3.21
N GLY A 636 18.10 -8.44 -2.21
CA GLY A 636 18.71 -9.73 -1.90
C GLY A 636 19.85 -9.66 -0.89
N GLN A 637 20.19 -10.81 -0.30
CA GLN A 637 21.17 -10.93 0.79
C GLN A 637 22.56 -10.44 0.40
N HIS A 638 22.96 -10.57 -0.87
CA HIS A 638 24.30 -10.21 -1.35
C HIS A 638 24.47 -8.71 -1.67
N TYR A 639 23.51 -7.85 -1.33
CA TYR A 639 23.64 -6.40 -1.56
C TYR A 639 24.79 -5.80 -0.72
N PRO A 640 25.73 -5.01 -1.28
CA PRO A 640 25.71 -4.37 -2.60
C PRO A 640 26.54 -5.08 -3.70
N TYR A 641 26.96 -6.33 -3.52
CA TYR A 641 27.85 -7.04 -4.44
C TYR A 641 27.22 -7.30 -5.83
N GLY A 642 28.07 -7.42 -6.86
CA GLY A 642 27.68 -7.79 -8.24
C GLY A 642 26.83 -6.74 -8.97
N ARG A 643 27.05 -5.45 -8.67
CA ARG A 643 26.13 -4.34 -8.98
C ARG A 643 26.89 -3.05 -9.26
N GLY A 644 26.28 -2.17 -10.05
CA GLY A 644 26.83 -0.85 -10.33
C GLY A 644 26.00 -0.04 -11.32
N VAL A 645 26.59 1.03 -11.84
CA VAL A 645 25.98 1.93 -12.83
C VAL A 645 26.99 2.32 -13.92
N TYR A 646 26.60 2.17 -15.18
CA TYR A 646 27.28 2.79 -16.31
C TYR A 646 26.72 4.18 -16.54
N VAL A 647 27.58 5.19 -16.64
CA VAL A 647 27.20 6.58 -16.89
C VAL A 647 27.87 7.07 -18.18
N THR A 648 27.05 7.59 -19.08
CA THR A 648 27.47 8.15 -20.37
C THR A 648 28.39 9.36 -20.23
N GLN A 649 29.24 9.61 -21.24
CA GLN A 649 30.23 10.70 -21.22
C GLN A 649 29.56 12.09 -21.07
N HIS A 650 28.34 12.25 -21.58
CA HIS A 650 27.55 13.49 -21.42
C HIS A 650 26.75 13.57 -20.11
N GLY A 651 26.80 12.56 -19.25
CA GLY A 651 26.12 12.54 -17.95
C GLY A 651 24.59 12.61 -18.00
N ASN A 652 23.97 12.41 -19.17
CA ASN A 652 22.52 12.50 -19.37
C ASN A 652 21.81 11.14 -19.52
N MET A 653 22.57 10.04 -19.49
CA MET A 653 22.06 8.67 -19.44
C MET A 653 22.88 7.82 -18.47
N ALA A 654 22.18 7.03 -17.66
CA ALA A 654 22.75 6.08 -16.71
C ALA A 654 22.07 4.71 -16.88
N ILE A 655 22.83 3.62 -16.69
CA ILE A 655 22.35 2.24 -16.82
C ILE A 655 22.74 1.49 -15.57
N TRP A 656 21.76 1.19 -14.73
CA TRP A 656 21.96 0.44 -13.49
C TRP A 656 21.89 -1.05 -13.78
N ILE A 657 22.80 -1.80 -13.15
CA ILE A 657 22.98 -3.24 -13.33
C ILE A 657 22.67 -3.95 -12.01
N ASN A 658 21.89 -5.03 -12.08
CA ASN A 658 21.49 -5.89 -10.95
C ASN A 658 20.84 -5.14 -9.77
N ALA A 659 20.03 -4.11 -10.06
CA ALA A 659 19.21 -3.43 -9.07
C ALA A 659 17.97 -4.30 -8.72
N GLN A 660 16.76 -3.73 -8.73
CA GLN A 660 15.52 -4.52 -8.66
C GLN A 660 15.23 -5.27 -9.99
N ASP A 661 15.77 -4.78 -11.10
CA ASP A 661 15.78 -5.42 -12.41
C ASP A 661 17.26 -5.57 -12.85
N HIS A 662 17.58 -6.57 -13.67
CA HIS A 662 18.95 -6.79 -14.16
C HIS A 662 19.51 -5.58 -14.91
N LEU A 663 18.66 -4.91 -15.68
CA LEU A 663 19.00 -3.74 -16.50
C LEU A 663 17.94 -2.67 -16.28
N ARG A 664 18.35 -1.48 -15.82
CA ARG A 664 17.50 -0.29 -15.71
C ARG A 664 18.19 0.91 -16.36
N VAL A 665 17.75 1.27 -17.58
CA VAL A 665 18.27 2.37 -18.39
C VAL A 665 17.46 3.63 -18.09
N LEU A 666 18.12 4.69 -17.63
CA LEU A 666 17.53 6.02 -17.43
C LEU A 666 18.20 7.05 -18.34
N CYS A 667 17.43 7.98 -18.88
CA CYS A 667 17.92 9.12 -19.66
C CYS A 667 17.13 10.37 -19.31
N CYS A 668 17.83 11.44 -18.93
CA CYS A 668 17.21 12.73 -18.63
C CYS A 668 17.29 13.68 -19.83
N THR A 669 16.39 14.66 -19.86
CA THR A 669 16.37 15.76 -20.83
C THR A 669 17.46 16.78 -20.53
N GLU A 670 17.99 17.43 -21.57
CA GLU A 670 18.98 18.51 -21.41
C GLU A 670 18.44 19.64 -20.52
N THR A 671 19.20 20.06 -19.52
CA THR A 671 18.81 21.11 -18.54
C THR A 671 18.45 22.46 -19.17
N HIS A 672 18.93 22.72 -20.39
CA HIS A 672 18.64 23.95 -21.15
C HIS A 672 17.38 23.84 -22.06
N LYS A 673 16.81 22.63 -22.21
CA LYS A 673 15.57 22.32 -22.96
C LYS A 673 14.79 21.17 -22.30
N PRO A 674 14.34 21.29 -21.03
CA PRO A 674 13.69 20.20 -20.30
C PRO A 674 12.39 19.69 -20.94
N GLY A 675 11.73 20.47 -21.80
CA GLY A 675 10.56 20.01 -22.56
C GLY A 675 10.86 19.02 -23.69
N ASN A 676 12.13 18.78 -24.06
CA ASN A 676 12.51 17.98 -25.22
C ASN A 676 12.67 16.47 -24.91
N ILE A 677 11.61 15.86 -24.41
CA ILE A 677 11.57 14.43 -24.06
C ILE A 677 11.88 13.51 -25.25
N GLY A 678 11.60 13.96 -26.48
CA GLY A 678 11.84 13.16 -27.69
C GLY A 678 13.31 12.80 -27.94
N ILE A 679 14.28 13.63 -27.52
CA ILE A 679 15.71 13.29 -27.61
C ILE A 679 16.06 12.18 -26.61
N ALA A 680 15.62 12.30 -25.35
CA ALA A 680 15.86 11.28 -24.31
C ALA A 680 15.21 9.93 -24.68
N TYR A 681 13.98 9.97 -25.19
CA TYR A 681 13.30 8.80 -25.75
C TYR A 681 14.07 8.21 -26.94
N SER A 682 14.48 9.03 -27.92
CA SER A 682 15.27 8.57 -29.08
C SER A 682 16.59 7.93 -28.69
N LYS A 683 17.22 8.36 -27.58
CA LYS A 683 18.47 7.78 -27.07
C LYS A 683 18.21 6.43 -26.41
N ILE A 684 17.18 6.31 -25.56
CA ILE A 684 16.78 5.03 -24.95
C ILE A 684 16.30 4.03 -25.99
N ALA A 685 15.46 4.45 -26.94
CA ALA A 685 15.00 3.58 -28.03
C ALA A 685 16.17 2.94 -28.81
N ARG A 686 17.21 3.73 -29.14
CA ARG A 686 18.40 3.21 -29.82
C ARG A 686 19.29 2.33 -28.93
N ALA A 687 19.38 2.64 -27.63
CA ALA A 687 20.03 1.76 -26.66
C ALA A 687 19.31 0.40 -26.56
N MET A 688 17.99 0.43 -26.44
CA MET A 688 17.18 -0.78 -26.27
C MET A 688 17.11 -1.62 -27.53
N ILE A 689 17.00 -1.04 -28.73
CA ILE A 689 17.04 -1.80 -29.99
C ILE A 689 18.37 -2.55 -30.14
N TYR A 690 19.51 -1.90 -29.87
CA TYR A 690 20.81 -2.58 -29.88
C TYR A 690 20.90 -3.69 -28.83
N LEU A 691 20.35 -3.49 -27.63
CA LEU A 691 20.38 -4.50 -26.56
C LEU A 691 19.43 -5.66 -26.84
N ASP A 692 18.22 -5.42 -27.36
CA ASP A 692 17.27 -6.45 -27.82
C ASP A 692 17.82 -7.21 -29.07
N GLU A 693 18.78 -6.66 -29.83
CA GLU A 693 19.55 -7.38 -30.88
C GLU A 693 20.67 -8.30 -30.34
N VAL A 694 21.38 -7.90 -29.27
CA VAL A 694 22.58 -8.62 -28.77
C VAL A 694 22.39 -9.43 -27.48
N LEU A 695 21.22 -9.33 -26.84
CA LEU A 695 20.81 -10.06 -25.64
C LEU A 695 19.43 -10.71 -25.86
N ARG A 696 18.98 -11.51 -24.88
CA ARG A 696 17.60 -12.00 -24.82
C ARG A 696 17.00 -11.67 -23.47
N PHE A 697 15.77 -11.16 -23.49
CA PHE A 697 15.07 -10.70 -22.30
C PHE A 697 13.79 -11.51 -22.05
N ARG A 698 13.43 -11.66 -20.77
CA ARG A 698 12.29 -12.44 -20.30
C ARG A 698 10.97 -11.78 -20.71
N HIS A 699 10.17 -12.47 -21.53
CA HIS A 699 8.94 -11.94 -22.13
C HIS A 699 7.77 -12.93 -22.00
N SER A 700 6.60 -12.43 -21.60
CA SER A 700 5.33 -13.13 -21.49
C SER A 700 4.36 -12.70 -22.59
N TYR A 701 3.61 -13.65 -23.15
CA TYR A 701 2.67 -13.40 -24.25
C TYR A 701 1.57 -12.37 -23.92
N PHE A 702 1.14 -12.30 -22.65
CA PHE A 702 0.11 -11.36 -22.20
C PHE A 702 0.69 -10.14 -21.45
N LEU A 703 1.76 -10.34 -20.68
CA LEU A 703 2.33 -9.31 -19.81
C LEU A 703 3.55 -8.60 -20.41
N GLY A 704 3.95 -8.90 -21.64
CA GLY A 704 5.13 -8.31 -22.29
C GLY A 704 6.42 -8.63 -21.55
N TYR A 705 7.36 -7.70 -21.51
CA TYR A 705 8.59 -7.86 -20.71
C TYR A 705 8.27 -7.90 -19.21
N LEU A 706 8.91 -8.83 -18.50
CA LEU A 706 8.70 -9.04 -17.06
C LEU A 706 9.67 -8.22 -16.21
N SER A 707 9.16 -7.69 -15.10
CA SER A 707 9.83 -6.77 -14.19
C SER A 707 9.43 -7.09 -12.74
N SER A 708 10.33 -6.83 -11.78
CA SER A 708 10.05 -6.94 -10.34
C SER A 708 9.06 -5.87 -9.85
N ARG A 709 8.88 -4.79 -10.61
CA ARG A 709 7.93 -3.71 -10.34
C ARG A 709 6.68 -3.91 -11.21
N PRO A 710 5.47 -4.12 -10.64
CA PRO A 710 4.24 -4.34 -11.41
C PRO A 710 3.92 -3.22 -12.41
N SER A 711 4.26 -1.96 -12.07
CA SER A 711 4.09 -0.78 -12.90
C SER A 711 4.97 -0.74 -14.17
N PHE A 712 5.92 -1.67 -14.31
CA PHE A 712 6.83 -1.80 -15.46
C PHE A 712 6.56 -3.05 -16.30
N LEU A 713 5.45 -3.75 -16.11
CA LEU A 713 5.07 -4.84 -17.01
C LEU A 713 4.67 -4.29 -18.40
N GLY A 714 4.85 -5.10 -19.44
CA GLY A 714 4.50 -4.75 -20.82
C GLY A 714 5.70 -4.21 -21.60
N THR A 715 5.62 -2.95 -22.02
CA THR A 715 6.72 -2.23 -22.68
C THR A 715 7.93 -1.97 -21.79
N SER A 716 7.73 -2.07 -20.46
CA SER A 716 8.66 -1.66 -19.40
C SER A 716 9.24 -0.25 -19.54
N LEU A 717 8.50 0.65 -20.21
CA LEU A 717 8.84 2.05 -20.44
C LEU A 717 8.03 2.98 -19.52
N ARG A 718 8.74 3.80 -18.72
CA ARG A 718 8.16 4.86 -17.87
C ARG A 718 8.64 6.23 -18.34
N LEU A 719 7.70 7.10 -18.70
CA LEU A 719 7.91 8.48 -19.11
C LEU A 719 7.49 9.40 -17.97
N THR A 720 8.42 10.20 -17.46
CA THR A 720 8.20 11.11 -16.33
C THR A 720 8.58 12.53 -16.73
N LEU A 721 7.66 13.48 -16.52
CA LEU A 721 7.91 14.90 -16.70
C LEU A 721 7.52 15.65 -15.44
N ARG A 722 8.39 16.57 -15.01
CA ARG A 722 8.13 17.46 -13.88
C ARG A 722 7.56 18.76 -14.42
N LEU A 723 6.32 19.04 -14.04
CA LEU A 723 5.53 20.16 -14.54
C LEU A 723 5.33 21.18 -13.41
N ASP A 724 5.64 22.46 -13.64
CA ASP A 724 5.23 23.55 -12.75
C ASP A 724 3.95 24.20 -13.29
N LEU A 725 2.82 24.01 -12.58
CA LEU A 725 1.48 24.37 -13.05
C LEU A 725 0.79 25.33 -12.06
N PRO A 726 1.26 26.58 -11.91
CA PRO A 726 0.80 27.52 -10.88
C PRO A 726 -0.69 27.95 -10.96
N HIS A 727 -1.42 27.62 -12.03
CA HIS A 727 -2.87 27.84 -12.12
C HIS A 727 -3.65 26.52 -11.89
N LEU A 728 -3.35 25.44 -12.61
CA LEU A 728 -4.01 24.14 -12.44
C LEU A 728 -3.78 23.51 -11.06
N SER A 729 -2.58 23.66 -10.48
CA SER A 729 -2.25 23.15 -9.13
C SER A 729 -2.97 23.89 -7.98
N LYS A 730 -3.91 24.80 -8.28
CA LYS A 730 -4.89 25.36 -7.33
C LYS A 730 -6.11 24.46 -7.14
N GLU A 731 -6.48 23.71 -8.17
CA GLU A 731 -7.61 22.75 -8.16
C GLU A 731 -7.04 21.33 -8.35
N ARG A 732 -6.23 20.89 -7.37
CA ARG A 732 -5.38 19.70 -7.47
C ARG A 732 -6.14 18.43 -7.78
N GLU A 733 -7.39 18.31 -7.33
CA GLU A 733 -8.23 17.13 -7.51
C GLU A 733 -8.88 17.13 -8.90
N ASN A 734 -9.19 18.30 -9.46
CA ASN A 734 -9.61 18.44 -10.87
C ASN A 734 -8.43 18.14 -11.80
N LEU A 735 -7.23 18.64 -11.49
CA LEU A 735 -5.99 18.30 -12.19
C LEU A 735 -5.68 16.79 -12.11
N ARG A 736 -5.78 16.20 -10.91
CA ARG A 736 -5.61 14.74 -10.72
C ARG A 736 -6.62 13.95 -11.52
N HIS A 737 -7.88 14.39 -11.59
CA HIS A 737 -8.90 13.73 -12.39
C HIS A 737 -8.59 13.80 -13.89
N LEU A 738 -8.18 14.97 -14.37
CA LEU A 738 -7.75 15.17 -15.75
C LEU A 738 -6.55 14.25 -16.10
N CYS A 739 -5.54 14.16 -15.22
CA CYS A 739 -4.43 13.22 -15.37
C CYS A 739 -4.91 11.76 -15.40
N THR A 740 -5.76 11.35 -14.46
CA THR A 740 -6.32 9.98 -14.38
C THR A 740 -7.04 9.59 -15.68
N VAL A 741 -7.88 10.49 -16.21
CA VAL A 741 -8.66 10.30 -17.46
C VAL A 741 -7.77 10.28 -18.72
N ARG A 742 -6.49 10.66 -18.59
CA ARG A 742 -5.46 10.59 -19.64
C ARG A 742 -4.40 9.52 -19.37
N SER A 743 -4.67 8.56 -18.49
CA SER A 743 -3.73 7.49 -18.09
C SER A 743 -2.40 8.01 -17.53
N ILE A 744 -2.44 9.18 -16.88
CA ILE A 744 -1.30 9.81 -16.19
C ILE A 744 -1.46 9.69 -14.67
N HIS A 745 -0.46 9.11 -14.02
CA HIS A 745 -0.27 9.14 -12.58
C HIS A 745 0.38 10.47 -12.18
N MET A 746 -0.12 11.11 -11.12
CA MET A 746 0.37 12.40 -10.64
C MET A 746 0.93 12.29 -9.22
N ILE A 747 2.23 12.47 -9.08
CA ILE A 747 2.92 12.60 -7.78
C ILE A 747 3.07 14.09 -7.48
N THR A 748 2.64 14.53 -6.30
CA THR A 748 2.72 15.95 -5.89
C THR A 748 3.93 16.19 -5.00
N ASP A 749 4.86 17.04 -5.45
CA ASP A 749 5.92 17.57 -4.59
C ASP A 749 5.34 18.63 -3.61
N HIS A 750 6.15 19.10 -2.64
CA HIS A 750 5.80 20.22 -1.76
C HIS A 750 5.80 21.57 -2.51
N GLY A 751 4.85 21.81 -3.41
CA GLY A 751 4.74 23.09 -4.13
C GLY A 751 3.62 23.16 -5.17
N SER A 752 3.84 23.96 -6.22
CA SER A 752 3.03 24.00 -7.46
C SER A 752 3.46 22.93 -8.47
N ALA A 753 4.65 22.36 -8.30
CA ALA A 753 5.23 21.35 -9.17
C ALA A 753 4.65 19.94 -8.90
N ILE A 754 4.46 19.18 -9.99
CA ILE A 754 4.03 17.78 -9.99
C ILE A 754 4.96 16.94 -10.86
N LYS A 755 5.08 15.64 -10.56
CA LYS A 755 5.64 14.64 -11.49
C LYS A 755 4.47 13.94 -12.18
N ALA A 756 4.44 13.97 -13.51
CA ALA A 756 3.44 13.32 -14.33
C ALA A 756 4.04 12.09 -15.02
N CYS A 757 3.55 10.90 -14.69
CA CYS A 757 4.06 9.62 -15.17
C CYS A 757 2.99 8.86 -15.96
N ASN A 758 3.33 8.06 -16.98
CA ASN A 758 2.35 7.13 -17.57
C ASN A 758 1.93 6.03 -16.58
N MET A 759 0.67 5.59 -16.67
CA MET A 759 0.14 4.41 -15.96
C MET A 759 0.13 3.17 -16.84
N GLN A 760 -0.32 3.32 -18.09
CA GLN A 760 -0.42 2.21 -19.02
C GLN A 760 0.94 1.90 -19.66
N SER A 761 1.32 0.63 -19.60
CA SER A 761 2.47 0.04 -20.31
C SER A 761 2.16 -1.34 -20.92
N ILE A 762 1.05 -1.98 -20.51
CA ILE A 762 0.57 -3.23 -21.13
C ILE A 762 -0.40 -2.93 -22.30
N GLY A 763 -0.23 -3.65 -23.41
CA GLY A 763 -1.18 -3.68 -24.54
C GLY A 763 -0.95 -2.59 -25.59
N LEU A 764 0.12 -1.80 -25.47
CA LEU A 764 0.56 -0.76 -26.40
C LEU A 764 2.03 -1.03 -26.78
N THR A 765 2.48 -0.52 -27.93
CA THR A 765 3.92 -0.44 -28.28
C THR A 765 4.58 0.75 -27.59
N GLU A 766 5.91 0.74 -27.45
CA GLU A 766 6.71 1.85 -26.93
C GLU A 766 6.49 3.17 -27.69
N TRP A 767 6.29 3.11 -29.02
CA TRP A 767 5.99 4.27 -29.85
C TRP A 767 4.62 4.87 -29.54
N GLN A 768 3.56 4.06 -29.56
CA GLN A 768 2.21 4.52 -29.24
C GLN A 768 2.11 5.08 -27.81
N LEU A 769 2.72 4.41 -26.82
CA LEU A 769 2.79 4.89 -25.43
C LEU A 769 3.43 6.29 -25.37
N PHE A 770 4.53 6.50 -26.10
CA PHE A 770 5.19 7.81 -26.20
C PHE A 770 4.31 8.87 -26.86
N GLN A 771 3.62 8.55 -27.96
CA GLN A 771 2.68 9.46 -28.63
C GLN A 771 1.51 9.87 -27.72
N ASP A 772 0.86 8.90 -27.07
CA ASP A 772 -0.31 9.13 -26.22
C ASP A 772 0.07 9.96 -24.98
N TYR A 773 1.20 9.63 -24.32
CA TYR A 773 1.74 10.39 -23.19
C TYR A 773 2.11 11.83 -23.59
N CYS A 774 2.88 12.02 -24.67
CA CYS A 774 3.25 13.36 -25.13
C CYS A 774 2.01 14.19 -25.51
N THR A 775 1.02 13.58 -26.15
CA THR A 775 -0.26 14.22 -26.48
C THR A 775 -1.02 14.63 -25.22
N ALA A 776 -1.08 13.77 -24.20
CA ALA A 776 -1.72 14.09 -22.92
C ALA A 776 -1.04 15.26 -22.19
N ILE A 777 0.30 15.26 -22.09
CA ILE A 777 1.06 16.35 -21.46
C ILE A 777 0.92 17.67 -22.24
N ALA A 778 0.97 17.63 -23.58
CA ALA A 778 0.77 18.81 -24.42
C ALA A 778 -0.61 19.47 -24.17
N ASN A 779 -1.65 18.67 -23.95
CA ASN A 779 -2.98 19.17 -23.58
C ASN A 779 -2.98 19.84 -22.19
N ILE A 780 -2.30 19.26 -21.19
CA ILE A 780 -2.19 19.83 -19.83
C ILE A 780 -1.46 21.17 -19.86
N VAL A 781 -0.28 21.21 -20.49
CA VAL A 781 0.53 22.42 -20.63
C VAL A 781 -0.19 23.48 -21.48
N GLY A 782 -0.99 23.08 -22.47
CA GLY A 782 -1.86 23.98 -23.23
C GLY A 782 -2.93 24.66 -22.37
N LEU A 783 -3.59 23.92 -21.48
CA LEU A 783 -4.60 24.47 -20.56
C LEU A 783 -4.00 25.44 -19.54
N GLU A 784 -2.82 25.13 -18.98
CA GLU A 784 -2.09 26.03 -18.08
C GLU A 784 -1.67 27.32 -18.82
N LYS A 785 -1.17 27.21 -20.06
CA LYS A 785 -0.85 28.36 -20.92
C LYS A 785 -2.09 29.25 -21.13
N ASP A 786 -3.24 28.67 -21.46
CA ASP A 786 -4.51 29.38 -21.65
C ASP A 786 -4.99 30.09 -20.36
N LEU A 787 -4.92 29.42 -19.20
CA LEU A 787 -5.25 30.01 -17.90
C LEU A 787 -4.32 31.18 -17.55
N SER A 788 -3.03 31.05 -17.80
CA SER A 788 -2.05 32.12 -17.52
C SER A 788 -2.30 33.36 -18.39
N MET A 789 -2.71 33.18 -19.65
CA MET A 789 -3.08 34.29 -20.54
C MET A 789 -4.35 35.00 -20.06
N ILE A 790 -5.37 34.26 -19.62
CA ILE A 790 -6.60 34.83 -19.03
C ILE A 790 -6.26 35.67 -17.80
N GLN A 791 -5.39 35.17 -16.91
CA GLN A 791 -4.95 35.87 -15.70
C GLN A 791 -4.25 37.22 -16.03
N ILE A 792 -3.43 37.25 -17.09
CA ILE A 792 -2.74 38.47 -17.56
C ILE A 792 -3.75 39.50 -18.10
N TYR A 793 -4.72 39.07 -18.94
CA TYR A 793 -5.77 39.97 -19.42
C TYR A 793 -6.63 40.55 -18.27
N PHE A 794 -6.90 39.78 -17.21
CA PHE A 794 -7.61 40.29 -16.03
C PHE A 794 -6.81 41.33 -15.22
N LEU A 795 -5.47 41.27 -15.24
CA LEU A 795 -4.63 42.28 -14.58
C LEU A 795 -4.64 43.62 -15.32
N ASP A 796 -4.54 43.60 -16.65
CA ASP A 796 -4.70 44.78 -17.51
C ASP A 796 -6.12 45.37 -17.44
N SER A 797 -7.13 44.49 -17.31
CA SER A 797 -8.55 44.87 -17.26
C SER A 797 -9.01 45.46 -15.93
N ARG A 798 -8.13 45.67 -14.93
CA ARG A 798 -8.48 46.33 -13.65
C ARG A 798 -8.95 47.80 -13.77
N SER A 799 -9.10 48.31 -14.99
CA SER A 799 -9.64 49.64 -15.29
C SER A 799 -11.13 49.68 -15.65
N ASN A 800 -11.78 48.54 -16.02
CA ASN A 800 -13.22 48.48 -16.29
C ASN A 800 -13.79 47.07 -16.04
N ALA A 801 -14.98 46.98 -15.43
CA ALA A 801 -15.66 45.71 -15.16
C ALA A 801 -16.63 45.30 -16.28
N VAL A 802 -16.51 44.06 -16.78
CA VAL A 802 -17.45 43.40 -17.71
C VAL A 802 -17.55 41.91 -17.35
N GLU A 803 -18.72 41.30 -17.59
CA GLU A 803 -19.05 39.92 -17.23
C GLU A 803 -18.36 38.85 -18.09
N ILE A 804 -18.35 37.59 -17.63
CA ILE A 804 -17.61 36.46 -18.21
C ILE A 804 -18.46 35.71 -19.27
N PRO A 805 -18.02 35.61 -20.55
CA PRO A 805 -18.74 34.87 -21.59
C PRO A 805 -18.11 33.52 -21.93
N LEU A 806 -18.87 32.43 -21.78
CA LEU A 806 -18.38 31.04 -21.91
C LEU A 806 -18.08 30.56 -23.36
N PHE A 807 -18.43 31.35 -24.40
CA PHE A 807 -18.35 30.93 -25.80
C PHE A 807 -17.49 31.87 -26.66
N ARG A 808 -16.41 31.33 -27.25
CA ARG A 808 -15.33 32.10 -27.91
C ARG A 808 -15.48 32.26 -29.44
N THR A 809 -16.15 31.37 -30.17
CA THR A 809 -16.31 31.49 -31.64
C THR A 809 -17.49 32.36 -32.05
N GLU A 810 -17.37 33.11 -33.15
CA GLU A 810 -18.47 33.94 -33.69
C GLU A 810 -19.65 33.07 -34.15
N GLU A 811 -19.37 31.92 -34.77
CA GLU A 811 -20.38 30.92 -35.14
C GLU A 811 -21.11 30.36 -33.92
N GLY A 812 -20.39 30.05 -32.83
CA GLY A 812 -20.98 29.62 -31.57
C GLY A 812 -21.88 30.69 -30.94
N ARG A 813 -21.48 31.97 -31.01
CA ARG A 813 -22.30 33.10 -30.58
C ARG A 813 -23.53 33.30 -31.46
N TYR A 814 -23.41 33.14 -32.79
CA TYR A 814 -24.54 33.17 -33.71
C TYR A 814 -25.54 32.06 -33.41
N LEU A 815 -25.08 30.82 -33.25
CA LEU A 815 -25.93 29.66 -32.93
C LEU A 815 -26.62 29.83 -31.56
N ALA A 816 -25.88 30.23 -30.52
CA ALA A 816 -26.45 30.45 -29.19
C ALA A 816 -27.54 31.54 -29.19
N THR A 817 -27.32 32.66 -29.89
CA THR A 817 -28.26 33.80 -29.93
C THR A 817 -29.42 33.64 -30.92
N THR A 818 -29.30 32.78 -31.94
CA THR A 818 -30.36 32.58 -32.94
C THR A 818 -31.19 31.30 -32.73
N LEU A 819 -30.57 30.22 -32.25
CA LEU A 819 -31.20 28.90 -32.08
C LEU A 819 -31.36 28.47 -30.62
N GLY A 820 -30.52 28.96 -29.70
CA GLY A 820 -30.59 28.56 -28.29
C GLY A 820 -31.96 28.84 -27.65
N ASP A 821 -32.41 30.09 -27.68
CA ASP A 821 -33.67 30.51 -27.03
C ASP A 821 -34.93 29.81 -27.62
N PRO A 822 -35.09 29.64 -28.95
CA PRO A 822 -36.17 28.83 -29.52
C PRO A 822 -36.08 27.32 -29.20
N LEU A 823 -34.89 26.72 -29.19
CA LEU A 823 -34.71 25.30 -28.86
C LEU A 823 -34.99 25.01 -27.39
N ILE A 824 -34.51 25.85 -26.47
CA ILE A 824 -34.77 25.72 -25.03
C ILE A 824 -36.29 25.74 -24.78
N LYS A 825 -37.01 26.69 -25.39
CA LYS A 825 -38.47 26.80 -25.23
C LYS A 825 -39.20 25.62 -25.86
N GLY A 826 -38.87 25.23 -27.09
CA GLY A 826 -39.47 24.08 -27.76
C GLY A 826 -39.22 22.74 -27.06
N LEU A 827 -37.99 22.50 -26.58
CA LEU A 827 -37.65 21.28 -25.84
C LEU A 827 -38.31 21.25 -24.46
N THR A 828 -38.43 22.39 -23.78
CA THR A 828 -39.18 22.50 -22.52
C THR A 828 -40.67 22.19 -22.75
N GLU A 829 -41.25 22.70 -23.83
CA GLU A 829 -42.66 22.46 -24.16
C GLU A 829 -42.91 21.00 -24.57
N VAL A 830 -41.98 20.36 -25.29
CA VAL A 830 -42.00 18.89 -25.54
C VAL A 830 -41.88 18.08 -24.24
N ALA A 831 -40.97 18.45 -23.34
CA ALA A 831 -40.77 17.75 -22.07
C ALA A 831 -42.02 17.81 -21.16
N ASN A 832 -42.72 18.95 -21.18
CA ASN A 832 -43.95 19.18 -20.42
C ASN A 832 -45.17 18.51 -21.05
N SER A 833 -45.33 18.56 -22.38
CA SER A 833 -46.53 18.06 -23.09
C SER A 833 -46.46 16.59 -23.51
N ARG A 834 -45.26 16.01 -23.61
CA ARG A 834 -44.99 14.60 -23.99
C ARG A 834 -45.83 14.11 -25.21
N PRO A 835 -45.74 14.79 -26.36
CA PRO A 835 -46.47 14.41 -27.57
C PRO A 835 -45.99 13.06 -28.10
N THR A 836 -46.87 12.34 -28.81
CA THR A 836 -46.60 10.98 -29.32
C THR A 836 -45.51 10.92 -30.40
N ASP A 837 -45.23 12.04 -31.08
CA ASP A 837 -44.04 12.23 -31.91
C ASP A 837 -43.38 13.56 -31.53
N PRO A 838 -42.32 13.56 -30.70
CA PRO A 838 -41.67 14.77 -30.23
C PRO A 838 -40.87 15.48 -31.32
N ILE A 839 -40.41 14.77 -32.35
CA ILE A 839 -39.60 15.35 -33.42
C ILE A 839 -40.51 16.14 -34.37
N ALA A 840 -41.64 15.56 -34.78
CA ALA A 840 -42.64 16.26 -35.57
C ALA A 840 -43.25 17.46 -34.83
N PHE A 841 -43.44 17.36 -33.50
CA PHE A 841 -43.91 18.47 -32.69
C PHE A 841 -42.90 19.62 -32.64
N LEU A 842 -41.64 19.33 -32.30
CA LEU A 842 -40.58 20.35 -32.20
C LEU A 842 -40.32 21.06 -33.54
N ALA A 843 -40.35 20.32 -34.65
CA ALA A 843 -40.21 20.88 -35.99
C ALA A 843 -41.36 21.85 -36.35
N ASN A 844 -42.60 21.54 -35.95
CA ASN A 844 -43.74 22.43 -36.15
C ASN A 844 -43.65 23.67 -35.23
N TYR A 845 -43.23 23.50 -33.98
CA TYR A 845 -43.05 24.58 -33.01
C TYR A 845 -42.04 25.64 -33.51
N LEU A 846 -40.86 25.21 -33.93
CA LEU A 846 -39.80 26.09 -34.46
C LEU A 846 -40.25 26.81 -35.75
N ASN A 847 -41.01 26.14 -36.62
CA ASN A 847 -41.63 26.76 -37.80
C ASN A 847 -42.70 27.82 -37.44
N GLY A 848 -43.41 27.65 -36.33
CA GLY A 848 -44.31 28.67 -35.79
C GLY A 848 -43.55 29.89 -35.25
N PHE A 849 -42.50 29.63 -34.46
CA PHE A 849 -41.63 30.65 -33.85
C PHE A 849 -40.98 31.56 -34.91
N SER A 850 -40.50 30.98 -36.02
CA SER A 850 -39.92 31.73 -37.14
C SER A 850 -40.90 32.75 -37.75
N LYS A 851 -42.18 32.38 -37.92
CA LYS A 851 -43.21 33.25 -38.50
C LYS A 851 -43.54 34.44 -37.61
N GLN A 852 -43.59 34.25 -36.28
CA GLN A 852 -43.86 35.33 -35.33
C GLN A 852 -42.79 36.44 -35.39
N ARG A 853 -41.51 36.07 -35.58
CA ARG A 853 -40.38 37.02 -35.67
C ARG A 853 -40.43 37.97 -36.88
N THR A 854 -41.30 37.71 -37.87
CA THR A 854 -41.47 38.56 -39.06
C THR A 854 -42.52 39.67 -38.92
N MET A 855 -43.25 39.72 -37.80
CA MET A 855 -44.34 40.69 -37.58
C MET A 855 -43.99 41.84 -36.62
N SER A 856 -42.85 41.80 -35.94
CA SER A 856 -42.49 42.72 -34.85
C SER A 856 -41.52 43.85 -35.24
N THR A 857 -41.24 44.04 -36.54
CA THR A 857 -40.22 44.98 -37.04
C THR A 857 -40.79 46.14 -37.89
N ASN A 858 -41.95 46.71 -37.50
CA ASN A 858 -42.53 47.89 -38.15
C ASN A 858 -43.35 48.80 -37.20
N THR A 859 -42.67 49.68 -36.46
CA THR A 859 -43.17 51.00 -36.02
C THR A 859 -41.99 51.87 -35.58
N THR A 860 -41.95 53.13 -36.02
CA THR A 860 -40.97 54.15 -35.65
C THR A 860 -41.63 55.26 -34.81
N ASP A 861 -40.83 56.25 -34.37
CA ASP A 861 -41.25 57.62 -34.01
C ASP A 861 -41.96 57.82 -32.62
N VAL A 862 -41.83 58.94 -31.86
CA VAL A 862 -40.88 60.11 -31.86
C VAL A 862 -41.05 60.95 -30.56
N VAL A 863 -39.93 61.42 -29.94
CA VAL A 863 -39.72 62.72 -29.23
C VAL A 863 -40.44 63.11 -27.89
N GLU A 864 -39.73 63.94 -27.10
CA GLU A 864 -40.07 64.80 -25.94
C GLU A 864 -40.51 64.14 -24.59
N ASP A 865 -39.85 64.38 -23.43
CA ASP A 865 -39.61 65.59 -22.58
C ASP A 865 -40.82 65.85 -21.60
N SER A 866 -40.69 66.24 -20.31
CA SER A 866 -39.58 66.81 -19.53
C SER A 866 -39.84 66.81 -18.00
N LYS A 867 -38.78 66.97 -17.17
CA LYS A 867 -38.76 67.61 -15.80
C LYS A 867 -39.47 66.86 -14.62
N SER A 868 -39.11 67.00 -13.34
CA SER A 868 -37.93 67.62 -12.68
C SER A 868 -37.88 67.33 -11.14
N ALA A 869 -36.75 67.65 -10.50
CA ALA A 869 -36.55 67.99 -9.07
C ALA A 869 -36.22 66.88 -8.04
N SER A 870 -34.94 66.82 -7.67
CA SER A 870 -34.44 66.49 -6.31
C SER A 870 -34.48 67.75 -5.42
N PRO A 871 -34.65 67.70 -4.06
CA PRO A 871 -33.48 67.41 -3.20
C PRO A 871 -33.72 66.82 -1.76
N VAL A 872 -32.80 65.93 -1.34
CA VAL A 872 -32.06 65.94 -0.05
C VAL A 872 -32.78 65.83 1.33
N LYS A 873 -32.39 64.79 2.12
CA LYS A 873 -32.40 64.60 3.61
C LYS A 873 -33.71 64.44 4.43
N ALA A 874 -33.85 63.28 5.08
CA ALA A 874 -34.06 63.04 6.53
C ALA A 874 -33.91 61.50 6.76
N GLU A 875 -33.28 60.91 7.77
CA GLU A 875 -33.32 61.05 9.24
C GLU A 875 -34.58 60.53 9.98
N ARG A 876 -34.45 59.30 10.50
CA ARG A 876 -34.83 58.81 11.85
C ARG A 876 -36.29 58.78 12.34
N LYS A 877 -36.74 57.52 12.50
CA LYS A 877 -37.48 56.91 13.65
C LYS A 877 -38.98 57.19 13.85
N ALA A 878 -39.65 56.14 14.36
CA ALA A 878 -40.92 56.10 15.09
C ALA A 878 -42.20 56.40 14.26
N SER A 879 -43.38 55.83 14.56
CA SER A 879 -43.74 54.73 15.48
C SER A 879 -45.21 54.28 15.27
N VAL A 880 -45.48 52.98 15.44
CA VAL A 880 -46.69 52.34 16.06
C VAL A 880 -48.10 52.82 15.61
N VAL A 881 -48.96 51.88 15.17
CA VAL A 881 -50.29 51.53 15.77
C VAL A 881 -51.01 50.47 14.91
N GLU A 882 -51.37 49.38 15.59
CA GLU A 882 -52.47 48.40 15.42
C GLU A 882 -53.56 48.64 14.34
N THR A 883 -53.96 47.59 13.61
CA THR A 883 -55.19 46.78 13.91
C THR A 883 -55.42 45.67 12.86
N ASN A 884 -56.20 44.63 13.21
CA ASN A 884 -56.33 43.38 12.44
C ASN A 884 -57.40 43.43 11.34
N SER A 885 -57.20 42.70 10.23
CA SER A 885 -58.27 41.98 9.49
C SER A 885 -57.70 40.87 8.60
N ASP A 886 -58.22 39.65 8.77
CA ASP A 886 -58.46 38.56 7.81
C ASP A 886 -57.61 38.36 6.53
N LEU A 887 -56.95 37.19 6.49
CA LEU A 887 -56.98 36.18 5.40
C LEU A 887 -57.02 36.65 3.92
N ASP A 888 -55.85 36.77 3.28
CA ASP A 888 -55.46 35.96 2.10
C ASP A 888 -54.04 36.34 1.65
N GLU A 889 -53.12 35.37 1.56
CA GLU A 889 -51.73 35.62 1.10
C GLU A 889 -51.45 34.93 -0.25
N PRO A 890 -51.15 35.69 -1.33
CA PRO A 890 -50.87 35.14 -2.67
C PRO A 890 -49.45 34.55 -2.77
N PRO A 891 -49.15 33.72 -3.79
CA PRO A 891 -47.97 32.85 -3.80
C PRO A 891 -46.64 33.61 -3.91
N ALA A 892 -45.64 33.13 -3.14
CA ALA A 892 -44.28 33.66 -3.10
C ALA A 892 -43.57 33.61 -4.46
N THR A 893 -42.89 34.69 -4.81
CA THR A 893 -42.11 34.83 -6.04
C THR A 893 -40.64 34.48 -5.84
N ALA A 894 -40.16 33.52 -6.64
CA ALA A 894 -38.75 33.34 -7.05
C ALA A 894 -37.66 33.49 -5.96
N ASP A 895 -37.31 32.39 -5.31
CA ASP A 895 -36.07 32.26 -4.53
C ASP A 895 -34.84 32.61 -5.41
N GLY A 896 -34.02 33.55 -4.95
CA GLY A 896 -32.63 33.68 -5.37
C GLY A 896 -31.74 32.65 -4.67
N PRO A 897 -30.45 32.54 -5.05
CA PRO A 897 -29.51 31.63 -4.39
C PRO A 897 -29.07 32.18 -3.02
N GLU A 898 -29.93 32.04 -2.00
CA GLU A 898 -29.50 32.19 -0.61
C GLU A 898 -28.46 31.11 -0.28
N LEU A 899 -27.33 31.55 0.28
CA LEU A 899 -26.28 30.67 0.78
C LEU A 899 -26.86 29.75 1.86
N ALA A 900 -26.53 28.46 1.80
CA ALA A 900 -26.58 27.64 3.00
C ALA A 900 -25.51 28.16 3.99
N SER A 901 -25.82 28.14 5.28
CA SER A 901 -24.86 28.45 6.34
C SER A 901 -23.65 27.53 6.26
N SER A 902 -22.46 28.05 6.59
CA SER A 902 -21.19 27.33 6.57
C SER A 902 -21.22 26.07 7.44
N SER A 903 -21.00 24.91 6.82
CA SER A 903 -20.78 23.62 7.50
C SER A 903 -19.32 23.41 7.91
N ASP A 904 -18.43 24.34 7.53
CA ASP A 904 -16.95 24.22 7.62
C ASP A 904 -16.41 24.13 9.05
N ASP A 905 -17.24 24.37 10.06
CA ASP A 905 -16.88 24.35 11.49
C ASP A 905 -16.88 22.94 12.13
N ARG A 906 -17.23 21.88 11.39
CA ARG A 906 -17.42 20.51 11.90
C ARG A 906 -16.90 19.41 10.98
N ASP A 907 -16.42 18.32 11.59
CA ASP A 907 -15.97 17.12 10.89
C ASP A 907 -17.12 16.14 10.54
N GLU A 908 -16.78 15.06 9.82
CA GLU A 908 -17.70 13.99 9.43
C GLU A 908 -18.45 13.34 10.62
N HIS A 909 -17.90 13.42 11.84
CA HIS A 909 -18.49 12.87 13.07
C HIS A 909 -19.24 13.94 13.90
N GLY A 910 -19.43 15.14 13.37
CA GLY A 910 -20.06 16.28 14.05
C GLY A 910 -19.15 16.99 15.07
N GLN A 911 -17.89 16.57 15.21
CA GLN A 911 -16.94 17.18 16.13
C GLN A 911 -16.43 18.51 15.56
N SER A 912 -16.60 19.57 16.34
CA SER A 912 -16.08 20.90 16.02
C SER A 912 -14.69 21.12 16.62
N LEU A 913 -14.00 22.20 16.21
CA LEU A 913 -12.72 22.63 16.82
C LEU A 913 -12.76 22.66 18.35
N LEU A 914 -13.90 23.04 18.94
CA LEU A 914 -14.10 23.08 20.39
C LEU A 914 -14.05 21.69 21.04
N HIS A 915 -14.52 20.63 20.37
CA HIS A 915 -14.47 19.27 20.92
C HIS A 915 -13.01 18.81 21.07
N PHE A 916 -12.18 19.05 20.04
CA PHE A 916 -10.74 18.74 20.06
C PHE A 916 -9.96 19.63 21.04
N ALA A 917 -10.35 20.90 21.20
CA ALA A 917 -9.76 21.80 22.18
C ALA A 917 -10.10 21.37 23.62
N CYS A 918 -11.36 21.06 23.91
CA CYS A 918 -11.84 20.72 25.24
C CYS A 918 -11.26 19.40 25.81
N ALA A 919 -10.78 18.51 24.93
CA ALA A 919 -10.05 17.29 25.28
C ALA A 919 -8.57 17.50 25.66
N ARG A 920 -8.09 18.75 25.77
CA ARG A 920 -6.70 19.10 26.13
C ARG A 920 -6.67 20.17 27.24
N SER A 921 -5.60 20.21 28.01
CA SER A 921 -5.37 21.28 28.98
C SER A 921 -4.96 22.58 28.28
N HIS A 922 -5.43 23.72 28.81
CA HIS A 922 -5.14 25.06 28.30
C HIS A 922 -4.54 25.96 29.38
N ALA A 923 -3.83 27.01 28.95
CA ALA A 923 -3.56 28.14 29.82
C ALA A 923 -4.87 28.83 30.23
N ARG A 924 -4.90 29.40 31.44
CA ARG A 924 -6.08 30.03 32.05
C ARG A 924 -6.68 31.13 31.16
N ASN A 925 -7.99 31.07 30.90
CA ASN A 925 -8.76 31.86 29.92
C ASN A 925 -8.48 31.56 28.43
N GLY A 926 -7.52 30.68 28.10
CA GLY A 926 -7.14 30.39 26.71
C GLY A 926 -8.26 29.71 25.91
N LEU A 927 -9.05 28.85 26.56
CA LEU A 927 -10.23 28.23 25.94
C LEU A 927 -11.33 29.28 25.66
N ILE A 928 -11.51 30.27 26.55
CA ILE A 928 -12.47 31.36 26.35
C ILE A 928 -12.07 32.22 25.14
N GLN A 929 -10.79 32.58 25.02
CA GLN A 929 -10.28 33.31 23.86
C GLN A 929 -10.48 32.51 22.56
N LEU A 930 -10.21 31.21 22.57
CA LEU A 930 -10.42 30.34 21.41
C LEU A 930 -11.91 30.29 20.99
N ILE A 931 -12.86 30.29 21.94
CA ILE A 931 -14.30 30.36 21.63
C ILE A 931 -14.66 31.74 21.03
N GLU A 932 -14.19 32.85 21.62
CA GLU A 932 -14.47 34.21 21.10
C GLU A 932 -13.84 34.48 19.72
N GLU A 933 -12.67 33.90 19.43
CA GLU A 933 -11.99 34.04 18.12
C GLU A 933 -12.60 33.11 17.05
N SER A 934 -12.90 31.85 17.38
CA SER A 934 -13.39 30.86 16.41
C SER A 934 -14.87 31.02 16.05
N LYS A 935 -15.71 31.58 16.95
CA LYS A 935 -17.17 31.74 16.79
C LYS A 935 -17.97 30.44 16.61
N VAL A 936 -17.32 29.29 16.71
CA VAL A 936 -17.92 27.96 16.63
C VAL A 936 -18.98 27.80 17.73
N SER A 937 -20.15 27.23 17.39
CA SER A 937 -21.20 27.06 18.39
C SER A 937 -20.82 26.04 19.46
N ILE A 938 -21.09 26.39 20.72
CA ILE A 938 -21.00 25.48 21.88
C ILE A 938 -22.16 24.48 21.92
N THR A 939 -23.21 24.66 21.10
CA THR A 939 -24.38 23.77 21.01
C THR A 939 -24.12 22.51 20.18
N PHE A 940 -23.06 22.49 19.38
CA PHE A 940 -22.74 21.35 18.53
C PHE A 940 -22.47 20.09 19.38
N ARG A 941 -23.01 18.97 18.90
CA ARG A 941 -22.86 17.63 19.45
C ARG A 941 -22.27 16.69 18.40
N ASP A 942 -21.48 15.72 18.85
CA ASP A 942 -20.91 14.67 18.01
C ASP A 942 -21.89 13.52 17.70
N GLU A 943 -21.42 12.52 16.95
CA GLU A 943 -22.11 11.26 16.63
C GLU A 943 -22.40 10.39 17.88
N LEU A 944 -21.89 10.77 19.06
CA LEU A 944 -22.18 10.15 20.37
C LEU A 944 -23.03 11.07 21.28
N TYR A 945 -23.65 12.11 20.69
CA TYR A 945 -24.53 13.09 21.36
C TYR A 945 -23.87 14.00 22.40
N ARG A 946 -22.54 14.00 22.49
CA ARG A 946 -21.77 14.76 23.48
C ARG A 946 -21.51 16.18 22.99
N THR A 947 -21.67 17.17 23.86
CA THR A 947 -21.18 18.53 23.62
C THR A 947 -19.69 18.65 23.95
N ALA A 948 -19.04 19.72 23.51
CA ALA A 948 -17.65 20.04 23.90
C ALA A 948 -17.46 20.12 25.44
N ARG A 949 -18.50 20.51 26.19
CA ARG A 949 -18.51 20.49 27.67
C ARG A 949 -18.44 19.06 28.21
N ASP A 950 -19.27 18.16 27.69
CA ASP A 950 -19.30 16.76 28.13
C ASP A 950 -17.99 16.03 27.78
N VAL A 951 -17.42 16.33 26.61
CA VAL A 951 -16.08 15.85 26.22
C VAL A 951 -15.00 16.29 27.22
N SER A 952 -15.03 17.53 27.72
CA SER A 952 -14.06 17.98 28.74
C SER A 952 -14.19 17.24 30.08
N LEU A 953 -15.41 16.85 30.45
CA LEU A 953 -15.66 16.08 31.67
C LEU A 953 -15.18 14.63 31.50
N GLN A 954 -15.46 14.01 30.35
CA GLN A 954 -14.95 12.67 30.02
C GLN A 954 -13.42 12.62 29.91
N ALA A 955 -12.80 13.69 29.38
CA ALA A 955 -11.35 13.85 29.30
C ALA A 955 -10.66 14.19 30.64
N SER A 956 -11.38 14.18 31.77
CA SER A 956 -10.87 14.55 33.10
C SER A 956 -10.29 15.97 33.18
N HIS A 957 -10.90 16.92 32.44
CA HIS A 957 -10.52 18.33 32.42
C HIS A 957 -11.68 19.24 32.88
N PRO A 958 -12.13 19.14 34.14
CA PRO A 958 -13.29 19.91 34.65
C PRO A 958 -13.06 21.43 34.65
N ASP A 959 -11.81 21.91 34.59
CA ASP A 959 -11.53 23.33 34.46
C ASP A 959 -11.89 23.90 33.09
N ASN A 960 -11.85 23.09 32.01
CA ASN A 960 -12.36 23.50 30.70
C ASN A 960 -13.90 23.68 30.74
N ALA A 961 -14.63 22.76 31.40
CA ALA A 961 -16.07 22.92 31.64
C ALA A 961 -16.37 24.23 32.41
N ARG A 962 -15.58 24.54 33.45
CA ARG A 962 -15.67 25.80 34.22
C ARG A 962 -15.24 27.06 33.44
N GLU A 963 -14.62 26.92 32.27
CA GLU A 963 -14.33 28.03 31.35
C GLU A 963 -15.50 28.25 30.38
N ILE A 964 -16.14 27.17 29.88
CA ILE A 964 -17.38 27.23 29.09
C ILE A 964 -18.55 27.78 29.92
N ASP A 965 -18.72 27.31 31.16
CA ASP A 965 -19.77 27.79 32.06
C ASP A 965 -19.58 29.29 32.36
N ARG A 966 -18.33 29.74 32.50
CA ARG A 966 -17.98 31.17 32.68
C ARG A 966 -18.25 32.00 31.42
N TYR A 967 -18.05 31.43 30.24
CA TYR A 967 -18.39 32.06 28.97
C TYR A 967 -19.90 32.33 28.89
N ILE A 968 -20.74 31.31 29.16
CA ILE A 968 -22.22 31.45 29.18
C ILE A 968 -22.69 32.46 30.24
N LEU A 969 -22.13 32.44 31.45
CA LEU A 969 -22.38 33.46 32.48
C LEU A 969 -22.02 34.88 32.02
N GLY A 970 -21.04 35.01 31.12
CA GLY A 970 -20.70 36.27 30.45
C GLY A 970 -21.88 36.85 29.68
N PHE A 971 -22.56 36.06 28.84
CA PHE A 971 -23.72 36.53 28.06
C PHE A 971 -24.93 36.86 28.93
N ALA A 972 -25.17 36.08 30.00
CA ALA A 972 -26.20 36.39 30.99
C ALA A 972 -25.95 37.74 31.69
N ALA A 973 -24.68 38.07 31.99
CA ALA A 973 -24.31 39.36 32.56
C ALA A 973 -24.33 40.52 31.55
N ARG A 974 -24.10 40.25 30.26
CA ARG A 974 -24.16 41.24 29.16
C ARG A 974 -25.59 41.62 28.77
N GLY A 975 -26.55 40.69 28.89
CA GLY A 975 -27.97 40.91 28.54
C GLY A 975 -28.37 40.39 27.14
N GLU A 976 -27.59 39.47 26.58
CA GLU A 976 -27.77 38.97 25.20
C GLU A 976 -28.80 37.83 25.14
N LEU A 977 -30.09 38.17 25.05
CA LEU A 977 -31.20 37.20 25.04
C LEU A 977 -31.19 36.26 23.82
N ASP A 978 -30.85 36.78 22.63
CA ASP A 978 -30.81 36.00 21.37
C ASP A 978 -29.86 34.80 21.45
N PHE A 979 -28.80 34.88 22.26
CA PHE A 979 -27.89 33.76 22.52
C PHE A 979 -28.63 32.61 23.22
N PHE A 980 -29.40 32.90 24.27
CA PHE A 980 -30.17 31.90 25.02
C PHE A 980 -31.38 31.36 24.23
N GLU A 981 -31.97 32.12 23.31
CA GLU A 981 -32.96 31.55 22.37
C GLU A 981 -32.34 30.46 21.49
N ASN A 982 -31.14 30.69 20.96
CA ASN A 982 -30.45 29.70 20.11
C ASN A 982 -29.99 28.47 20.91
N LEU A 983 -29.47 28.63 22.14
CA LEU A 983 -29.12 27.48 23.01
C LEU A 983 -30.32 26.54 23.26
N VAL A 984 -31.51 27.11 23.48
CA VAL A 984 -32.74 26.34 23.74
C VAL A 984 -33.27 25.67 22.47
N LEU A 985 -33.14 26.33 21.30
CA LEU A 985 -33.53 25.76 20.01
C LEU A 985 -32.62 24.59 19.58
N ASP A 986 -31.31 24.70 19.76
CA ASP A 986 -30.37 23.60 19.46
C ASP A 986 -30.40 22.46 20.48
N GLY A 987 -31.11 22.62 21.61
CA GLY A 987 -31.24 21.58 22.63
C GLY A 987 -29.98 21.40 23.47
N TYR A 988 -29.41 22.50 23.98
CA TYR A 988 -28.30 22.46 24.95
C TYR A 988 -28.86 22.32 26.38
N ASP A 989 -28.58 21.19 27.05
CA ASP A 989 -29.26 20.83 28.31
C ASP A 989 -28.80 21.67 29.51
N HIS A 990 -27.51 22.02 29.57
CA HIS A 990 -26.85 22.56 30.77
C HIS A 990 -27.16 24.03 31.08
N ILE A 991 -28.22 24.65 30.52
CA ILE A 991 -28.47 26.10 30.64
C ILE A 991 -28.74 26.55 32.07
N VAL A 992 -29.53 25.77 32.83
CA VAL A 992 -30.03 26.19 34.16
C VAL A 992 -29.05 25.85 35.29
N ASP A 993 -28.27 24.78 35.12
CA ASP A 993 -27.42 24.21 36.17
C ASP A 993 -26.07 24.93 36.33
N ILE A 994 -25.81 25.95 35.52
CA ILE A 994 -24.59 26.75 35.55
C ILE A 994 -24.55 27.64 36.81
N THR A 995 -23.42 27.53 37.53
CA THR A 995 -23.13 28.30 38.74
C THR A 995 -21.75 28.96 38.65
N ASP A 996 -21.63 30.17 39.20
CA ASP A 996 -20.34 30.85 39.37
C ASP A 996 -19.55 30.26 40.56
N LYS A 997 -18.28 30.64 40.71
CA LYS A 997 -17.32 30.17 41.73
C LYS A 997 -17.81 30.28 43.17
N ASP A 998 -18.69 31.24 43.44
CA ASP A 998 -19.32 31.47 44.74
C ASP A 998 -20.64 30.67 44.94
N GLY A 999 -20.96 29.73 44.04
CA GLY A 999 -22.17 28.90 44.08
C GLY A 999 -23.46 29.62 43.67
N ASN A 1000 -23.37 30.81 43.07
CA ASN A 1000 -24.52 31.56 42.60
C ASN A 1000 -24.99 31.05 41.22
N SER A 1001 -26.27 30.70 41.09
CA SER A 1001 -26.88 30.32 39.81
C SER A 1001 -27.01 31.51 38.84
N ILE A 1002 -26.99 31.20 37.54
CA ILE A 1002 -27.13 32.12 36.40
C ILE A 1002 -28.28 33.14 36.55
N THR A 1003 -29.44 32.73 37.08
CA THR A 1003 -30.60 33.62 37.28
C THR A 1003 -30.30 34.76 38.25
N LYS A 1004 -29.77 34.43 39.43
CA LYS A 1004 -29.36 35.39 40.48
C LYS A 1004 -28.27 36.35 40.00
N ILE A 1005 -27.44 35.92 39.06
CA ILE A 1005 -26.40 36.75 38.44
C ILE A 1005 -27.02 37.76 37.47
N ALA A 1006 -27.99 37.33 36.65
CA ALA A 1006 -28.77 38.23 35.79
C ALA A 1006 -29.59 39.25 36.62
N GLU A 1007 -30.25 38.81 37.71
CA GLU A 1007 -30.92 39.70 38.68
C GLU A 1007 -29.96 40.75 39.25
N THR A 1008 -28.78 40.32 39.74
CA THR A 1008 -27.76 41.21 40.33
C THR A 1008 -27.20 42.21 39.32
N ARG A 1009 -27.29 41.92 38.01
CA ARG A 1009 -26.92 42.82 36.91
C ARG A 1009 -28.11 43.64 36.35
N GLY A 1010 -29.32 43.43 36.84
CA GLY A 1010 -30.54 44.14 36.41
C GLY A 1010 -31.14 43.65 35.09
N GLN A 1011 -30.75 42.47 34.61
CA GLN A 1011 -31.17 41.93 33.30
C GLN A 1011 -32.48 41.14 33.39
N GLN A 1012 -33.57 41.80 33.80
CA GLN A 1012 -34.86 41.16 34.09
C GLN A 1012 -35.36 40.27 32.94
N ASN A 1013 -35.23 40.70 31.68
CA ASN A 1013 -35.66 39.94 30.51
C ASN A 1013 -35.01 38.54 30.43
N ILE A 1014 -33.76 38.39 30.87
CA ILE A 1014 -33.07 37.09 30.92
C ILE A 1014 -33.56 36.26 32.11
N VAL A 1015 -33.85 36.87 33.26
CA VAL A 1015 -34.42 36.18 34.42
C VAL A 1015 -35.79 35.60 34.07
N ASP A 1016 -36.65 36.40 33.45
CA ASP A 1016 -37.97 36.00 33.00
C ASP A 1016 -37.87 34.88 31.94
N TYR A 1017 -36.99 35.03 30.94
CA TYR A 1017 -36.77 34.01 29.91
C TYR A 1017 -36.25 32.69 30.50
N LEU A 1018 -35.19 32.72 31.32
CA LEU A 1018 -34.63 31.53 31.98
C LEU A 1018 -35.65 30.81 32.88
N SER A 1019 -36.62 31.53 33.46
CA SER A 1019 -37.72 30.91 34.19
C SER A 1019 -38.66 30.09 33.29
N SER A 1020 -38.87 30.54 32.04
CA SER A 1020 -39.73 29.88 31.05
C SER A 1020 -39.10 28.69 30.34
N VAL A 1021 -37.76 28.57 30.33
CA VAL A 1021 -37.03 27.48 29.64
C VAL A 1021 -37.55 26.10 30.07
N LYS A 1022 -37.76 25.86 31.36
CA LYS A 1022 -38.24 24.56 31.86
C LYS A 1022 -39.61 24.17 31.30
N GLU A 1023 -40.52 25.13 31.17
CA GLU A 1023 -41.84 24.88 30.57
C GLU A 1023 -41.72 24.62 29.06
N PHE A 1024 -40.81 25.30 28.36
CA PHE A 1024 -40.51 25.02 26.95
C PHE A 1024 -39.93 23.61 26.74
N GLU A 1025 -39.00 23.18 27.60
CA GLU A 1025 -38.39 21.85 27.53
C GLU A 1025 -39.37 20.72 27.84
N GLU A 1026 -40.22 20.91 28.86
CA GLU A 1026 -41.34 20.00 29.13
C GLU A 1026 -42.30 19.91 27.92
N ASN A 1027 -42.62 21.04 27.29
CA ASN A 1027 -43.52 21.08 26.14
C ASN A 1027 -42.89 20.50 24.87
N ARG A 1028 -41.56 20.61 24.71
CA ARG A 1028 -40.77 19.90 23.69
C ARG A 1028 -40.88 18.38 23.87
N GLU A 1029 -40.69 17.87 25.08
CA GLU A 1029 -40.76 16.41 25.30
C GLU A 1029 -42.20 15.87 25.24
N LYS A 1030 -43.20 16.64 25.70
CA LYS A 1030 -44.63 16.31 25.48
C LYS A 1030 -44.97 16.21 23.98
N LEU A 1031 -44.41 17.11 23.15
CA LEU A 1031 -44.56 17.05 21.70
C LEU A 1031 -43.91 15.79 21.10
N HIS A 1032 -42.66 15.48 21.46
CA HIS A 1032 -42.00 14.26 20.97
C HIS A 1032 -42.74 12.99 21.39
N ARG A 1033 -43.24 12.93 22.64
CA ARG A 1033 -44.04 11.80 23.12
C ARG A 1033 -45.34 11.62 22.35
N ALA A 1034 -46.10 12.69 22.10
CA ALA A 1034 -47.32 12.63 21.30
C ALA A 1034 -47.06 12.14 19.85
N ILE A 1035 -45.87 12.43 19.30
CA ILE A 1035 -45.42 11.91 18.01
C ILE A 1035 -45.05 10.42 18.09
N ARG A 1036 -44.35 9.95 19.15
CA ARG A 1036 -44.08 8.52 19.39
C ARG A 1036 -45.39 7.73 19.49
N GLU A 1037 -46.31 8.20 20.34
CA GLU A 1037 -47.65 7.64 20.56
C GLU A 1037 -48.60 7.82 19.35
N SER A 1038 -48.17 8.50 18.29
CA SER A 1038 -48.94 8.77 17.07
C SER A 1038 -50.29 9.50 17.27
N ASN A 1039 -50.43 10.26 18.36
CA ASN A 1039 -51.64 11.04 18.62
C ASN A 1039 -51.63 12.39 17.88
N LEU A 1040 -52.26 12.44 16.71
CA LEU A 1040 -52.34 13.64 15.88
C LEU A 1040 -53.00 14.82 16.61
N ASP A 1041 -54.05 14.59 17.39
CA ASP A 1041 -54.81 15.68 18.06
C ASP A 1041 -53.94 16.40 19.10
N ASP A 1042 -53.18 15.67 19.93
CA ASP A 1042 -52.25 16.28 20.91
C ASP A 1042 -51.11 17.05 20.20
N VAL A 1043 -50.60 16.53 19.08
CA VAL A 1043 -49.59 17.21 18.25
C VAL A 1043 -50.14 18.51 17.66
N VAL A 1044 -51.41 18.53 17.23
CA VAL A 1044 -52.12 19.73 16.75
C VAL A 1044 -52.28 20.74 17.89
N ASP A 1045 -52.76 20.32 19.06
CA ASP A 1045 -53.03 21.18 20.20
C ASP A 1045 -51.76 21.75 20.84
N ILE A 1046 -50.64 21.01 20.84
CA ILE A 1046 -49.34 21.53 21.28
C ILE A 1046 -48.77 22.53 20.26
N LEU A 1047 -48.78 22.20 18.96
CA LEU A 1047 -48.20 23.06 17.92
C LEU A 1047 -49.05 24.28 17.55
N SER A 1048 -50.34 24.32 17.90
CA SER A 1048 -51.21 25.49 17.69
C SER A 1048 -50.98 26.65 18.67
N LYS A 1049 -50.20 26.43 19.74
CA LYS A 1049 -49.82 27.44 20.73
C LYS A 1049 -48.80 28.43 20.14
N THR A 1050 -48.62 29.57 20.80
CA THR A 1050 -47.79 30.71 20.36
C THR A 1050 -46.39 30.31 19.89
N ASP A 1051 -45.79 29.34 20.57
CA ASP A 1051 -44.39 28.92 20.36
C ASP A 1051 -44.26 27.69 19.43
N GLY A 1052 -45.34 27.28 18.76
CA GLY A 1052 -45.36 26.11 17.89
C GLY A 1052 -44.28 26.08 16.80
N LEU A 1053 -43.89 27.23 16.24
CA LEU A 1053 -42.78 27.32 15.27
C LEU A 1053 -41.40 27.13 15.93
N LYS A 1054 -41.23 27.56 17.19
CA LYS A 1054 -40.01 27.30 17.97
C LYS A 1054 -39.94 25.82 18.37
N LEU A 1055 -41.04 25.24 18.84
CA LEU A 1055 -41.17 23.82 19.20
C LEU A 1055 -41.01 22.87 17.99
N ALA A 1056 -41.49 23.23 16.81
CA ALA A 1056 -41.32 22.42 15.59
C ALA A 1056 -39.88 22.45 15.02
N LYS A 1057 -39.08 23.46 15.40
CA LYS A 1057 -37.67 23.61 15.00
C LYS A 1057 -36.68 23.12 16.04
N SER A 1058 -37.05 23.10 17.33
CA SER A 1058 -36.14 22.74 18.40
C SER A 1058 -35.69 21.28 18.33
N LYS A 1059 -34.48 21.02 18.82
CA LYS A 1059 -33.87 19.70 18.88
C LYS A 1059 -34.04 19.08 20.27
N ASN A 1060 -34.21 17.76 20.31
CA ASN A 1060 -34.05 16.98 21.54
C ASN A 1060 -32.57 16.66 21.80
N TYR A 1061 -32.28 15.92 22.88
CA TYR A 1061 -30.95 15.46 23.26
C TYR A 1061 -30.17 14.79 22.11
N PHE A 1062 -30.88 14.00 21.29
CA PHE A 1062 -30.31 13.29 20.13
C PHE A 1062 -30.12 14.18 18.88
N GLY A 1063 -30.31 15.49 19.00
CA GLY A 1063 -30.23 16.44 17.89
C GLY A 1063 -31.44 16.43 16.95
N ARG A 1064 -32.49 15.64 17.25
CA ARG A 1064 -33.63 15.38 16.37
C ARG A 1064 -34.74 16.40 16.63
N CYS A 1065 -35.20 17.10 15.60
CA CYS A 1065 -36.42 17.93 15.69
C CYS A 1065 -37.70 17.10 15.45
N ALA A 1066 -38.87 17.65 15.76
CA ALA A 1066 -40.17 16.97 15.63
C ALA A 1066 -40.40 16.28 14.26
N ALA A 1067 -39.95 16.88 13.16
CA ALA A 1067 -40.07 16.32 11.81
C ALA A 1067 -39.21 15.05 11.59
N HIS A 1068 -38.09 14.89 12.30
CA HIS A 1068 -37.27 13.67 12.22
C HIS A 1068 -37.94 12.49 12.92
N VAL A 1069 -38.46 12.71 14.13
CA VAL A 1069 -39.15 11.68 14.92
C VAL A 1069 -40.44 11.21 14.23
N ALA A 1070 -41.22 12.14 13.65
CA ALA A 1070 -42.41 11.80 12.88
C ALA A 1070 -42.11 10.96 11.64
N VAL A 1071 -40.98 11.22 10.97
CA VAL A 1071 -40.51 10.39 9.84
C VAL A 1071 -40.03 9.02 10.31
N LEU A 1072 -39.26 8.91 11.40
CA LEU A 1072 -38.80 7.63 11.96
C LEU A 1072 -39.94 6.68 12.37
N LYS A 1073 -41.06 7.23 12.86
CA LYS A 1073 -42.28 6.46 13.20
C LYS A 1073 -43.20 6.19 12.00
N GLU A 1074 -42.77 6.55 10.78
CA GLU A 1074 -43.47 6.38 9.50
C GLU A 1074 -44.92 6.92 9.45
N ASN A 1075 -45.28 7.88 10.32
CA ASN A 1075 -46.65 8.40 10.43
C ASN A 1075 -46.93 9.49 9.38
N GLU A 1076 -47.54 9.11 8.26
CA GLU A 1076 -47.79 10.00 7.12
C GLU A 1076 -48.65 11.24 7.44
N GLU A 1077 -49.63 11.11 8.34
CA GLU A 1077 -50.57 12.20 8.68
C GLU A 1077 -49.88 13.29 9.50
N ILE A 1078 -49.11 12.89 10.52
CA ILE A 1078 -48.27 13.81 11.31
C ILE A 1078 -47.19 14.45 10.41
N VAL A 1079 -46.62 13.70 9.46
CA VAL A 1079 -45.60 14.22 8.55
C VAL A 1079 -46.16 15.26 7.55
N ASP A 1080 -47.32 15.07 6.91
CA ASP A 1080 -47.91 16.13 6.04
C ASP A 1080 -48.43 17.32 6.88
N TYR A 1081 -48.90 17.11 8.12
CA TYR A 1081 -49.24 18.22 9.03
C TYR A 1081 -48.04 19.10 9.38
N ILE A 1082 -46.93 18.49 9.83
CA ILE A 1082 -45.71 19.23 10.19
C ILE A 1082 -45.08 19.86 8.93
N ALA A 1083 -45.00 19.12 7.82
CA ALA A 1083 -44.40 19.60 6.59
C ALA A 1083 -45.19 20.74 5.92
N SER A 1084 -46.52 20.70 5.95
CA SER A 1084 -47.36 21.74 5.32
C SER A 1084 -47.38 23.05 6.11
N LYS A 1085 -47.51 23.00 7.45
CA LYS A 1085 -47.54 24.19 8.32
C LYS A 1085 -46.15 24.74 8.64
N TYR A 1086 -45.17 23.88 8.96
CA TYR A 1086 -43.90 24.30 9.57
C TYR A 1086 -42.70 24.05 8.64
N LYS A 1087 -42.81 24.40 7.35
CA LYS A 1087 -41.82 24.17 6.27
C LYS A 1087 -40.35 24.49 6.62
N GLN A 1088 -40.08 25.35 7.61
CA GLN A 1088 -38.73 25.60 8.12
C GLN A 1088 -38.09 24.38 8.81
N SER A 1089 -38.86 23.50 9.47
CA SER A 1089 -38.35 22.28 10.11
C SER A 1089 -37.72 21.31 9.11
N LEU A 1090 -38.21 21.31 7.86
CA LEU A 1090 -37.69 20.51 6.74
C LEU A 1090 -36.26 20.92 6.30
N ARG A 1091 -35.80 22.10 6.72
CA ARG A 1091 -34.43 22.60 6.49
C ARG A 1091 -33.51 22.40 7.72
N VAL A 1092 -34.04 21.96 8.87
CA VAL A 1092 -33.21 21.63 10.05
C VAL A 1092 -32.55 20.28 9.82
N GLY A 1093 -31.23 20.20 10.06
CA GLY A 1093 -30.49 18.94 10.12
C GLY A 1093 -30.20 18.51 11.55
N ASP A 1094 -29.98 17.21 11.75
CA ASP A 1094 -29.54 16.61 13.01
C ASP A 1094 -28.08 16.98 13.38
N ASN A 1095 -27.44 16.22 14.27
CA ASN A 1095 -26.03 16.42 14.63
C ASN A 1095 -25.09 16.28 13.41
N LEU A 1096 -25.42 15.41 12.44
CA LEU A 1096 -24.67 15.20 11.21
C LEU A 1096 -25.25 15.99 10.02
N GLU A 1097 -26.10 16.99 10.27
CA GLU A 1097 -26.82 17.79 9.26
C GLU A 1097 -27.78 17.00 8.35
N ARG A 1098 -28.09 15.75 8.69
CA ARG A 1098 -29.10 14.94 8.01
C ARG A 1098 -30.47 15.55 8.28
N THR A 1099 -31.10 16.09 7.23
CA THR A 1099 -32.49 16.61 7.27
C THR A 1099 -33.54 15.47 7.22
N PRO A 1100 -34.84 15.73 7.49
CA PRO A 1100 -35.87 14.68 7.50
C PRO A 1100 -36.02 13.92 6.17
N LEU A 1101 -35.57 14.51 5.05
CA LEU A 1101 -35.56 13.83 3.75
C LEU A 1101 -34.48 12.74 3.65
N HIS A 1102 -33.34 12.88 4.34
CA HIS A 1102 -32.33 11.82 4.39
C HIS A 1102 -32.87 10.58 5.13
N TYR A 1103 -33.52 10.81 6.27
CA TYR A 1103 -34.23 9.79 7.04
C TYR A 1103 -35.29 9.09 6.18
N ALA A 1104 -36.16 9.85 5.51
CA ALA A 1104 -37.24 9.28 4.71
C ALA A 1104 -36.78 8.39 3.54
N MET A 1105 -35.53 8.46 3.08
CA MET A 1105 -35.03 7.56 2.03
C MET A 1105 -34.60 6.18 2.56
N GLY A 1106 -34.20 6.09 3.84
CA GLY A 1106 -33.72 4.84 4.45
C GLY A 1106 -34.82 3.89 4.93
N LEU A 1107 -36.03 4.40 5.13
CA LEU A 1107 -37.15 3.72 5.80
C LEU A 1107 -37.93 2.73 4.90
N SER A 1108 -39.05 2.20 5.37
CA SER A 1108 -39.92 1.32 4.57
C SER A 1108 -40.86 2.12 3.65
N SER A 1109 -41.58 3.10 4.21
CA SER A 1109 -42.57 3.95 3.53
C SER A 1109 -41.94 5.12 2.73
N VAL A 1110 -40.86 4.83 1.99
CA VAL A 1110 -40.08 5.85 1.25
C VAL A 1110 -40.95 6.61 0.24
N GLU A 1111 -41.82 5.92 -0.51
CA GLU A 1111 -42.52 6.54 -1.65
C GLU A 1111 -43.53 7.62 -1.22
N THR A 1112 -44.22 7.41 -0.10
CA THR A 1112 -45.21 8.34 0.44
C THR A 1112 -44.55 9.46 1.23
N LEU A 1113 -43.65 9.14 2.17
CA LEU A 1113 -42.93 10.13 2.97
C LEU A 1113 -42.07 11.06 2.10
N SER A 1114 -41.35 10.53 1.11
CA SER A 1114 -40.58 11.37 0.16
C SER A 1114 -41.48 12.31 -0.64
N ARG A 1115 -42.62 11.83 -1.13
CA ARG A 1115 -43.61 12.59 -1.90
C ARG A 1115 -44.17 13.74 -1.05
N ILE A 1116 -44.52 13.48 0.20
CA ILE A 1116 -45.00 14.49 1.16
C ILE A 1116 -43.94 15.56 1.42
N LEU A 1117 -42.71 15.16 1.78
CA LEU A 1117 -41.63 16.08 2.14
C LEU A 1117 -41.20 16.96 0.93
N ILE A 1118 -41.09 16.36 -0.25
CA ILE A 1118 -40.68 17.07 -1.48
C ILE A 1118 -41.79 18.02 -1.96
N LYS A 1119 -43.07 17.60 -1.92
CA LYS A 1119 -44.25 18.45 -2.22
C LYS A 1119 -44.26 19.72 -1.35
N ASN A 1120 -43.85 19.61 -0.10
CA ASN A 1120 -43.82 20.73 0.86
C ASN A 1120 -42.50 21.53 0.87
N GLY A 1121 -41.51 21.17 0.04
CA GLY A 1121 -40.32 21.99 -0.23
C GLY A 1121 -38.97 21.44 0.25
N ALA A 1122 -38.87 20.17 0.63
CA ALA A 1122 -37.59 19.56 1.03
C ALA A 1122 -36.57 19.52 -0.14
N LYS A 1123 -35.38 20.10 0.07
CA LYS A 1123 -34.30 20.15 -0.94
C LYS A 1123 -33.64 18.78 -1.12
N ARG A 1124 -33.72 18.21 -2.33
CA ARG A 1124 -33.12 16.90 -2.69
C ARG A 1124 -31.59 16.86 -2.78
N VAL A 1125 -30.92 18.02 -2.81
CA VAL A 1125 -29.49 18.16 -3.17
C VAL A 1125 -28.63 18.64 -1.98
N LEU A 1126 -29.23 18.84 -0.81
CA LEU A 1126 -28.46 19.03 0.43
C LEU A 1126 -27.62 17.77 0.69
N LYS A 1127 -26.47 17.95 1.33
CA LYS A 1127 -25.60 16.88 1.81
C LYS A 1127 -25.59 16.86 3.34
N ASP A 1128 -25.31 15.72 3.94
CA ASP A 1128 -24.94 15.60 5.34
C ASP A 1128 -23.44 15.92 5.56
N LEU A 1129 -22.97 15.97 6.82
CA LEU A 1129 -21.56 16.21 7.15
C LEU A 1129 -20.61 15.13 6.61
N LYS A 1130 -21.11 13.94 6.24
CA LYS A 1130 -20.34 12.88 5.56
C LYS A 1130 -20.42 13.01 4.02
N GLY A 1131 -20.90 14.15 3.52
CA GLY A 1131 -20.98 14.50 2.09
C GLY A 1131 -22.13 13.85 1.31
N ARG A 1132 -23.04 13.12 1.98
CA ARG A 1132 -24.03 12.23 1.37
C ARG A 1132 -25.35 12.95 1.11
N GLN A 1133 -25.89 12.83 -0.10
CA GLN A 1133 -27.24 13.29 -0.45
C GLN A 1133 -28.31 12.30 0.05
N PRO A 1134 -29.59 12.69 0.19
CA PRO A 1134 -30.67 11.79 0.62
C PRO A 1134 -30.74 10.48 -0.18
N SER A 1135 -30.50 10.55 -1.49
CA SER A 1135 -30.49 9.40 -2.41
C SER A 1135 -29.50 8.29 -2.05
N TYR A 1136 -28.43 8.58 -1.31
CA TYR A 1136 -27.51 7.55 -0.78
C TYR A 1136 -28.23 6.57 0.14
N TYR A 1137 -29.07 7.09 1.04
CA TYR A 1137 -29.76 6.30 2.06
C TYR A 1137 -30.83 5.36 1.49
N PHE A 1138 -31.28 5.60 0.26
CA PHE A 1138 -32.14 4.65 -0.46
C PHE A 1138 -31.39 3.37 -0.84
N MET A 1139 -30.09 3.46 -1.14
CA MET A 1139 -29.23 2.32 -1.46
C MET A 1139 -28.64 1.67 -0.21
N ASN A 1140 -28.24 2.47 0.79
CA ASN A 1140 -27.70 1.97 2.05
C ASN A 1140 -28.52 2.45 3.25
N LYS A 1141 -29.30 1.52 3.82
CA LYS A 1141 -30.31 1.80 4.85
C LYS A 1141 -29.82 1.65 6.29
N SER A 1142 -28.64 1.06 6.51
CA SER A 1142 -28.11 0.71 7.84
C SER A 1142 -28.20 1.86 8.85
N ASP A 1143 -27.74 3.03 8.42
CA ASP A 1143 -27.57 4.20 9.26
C ASP A 1143 -28.91 4.78 9.74
N ILE A 1144 -29.99 4.61 8.97
CA ILE A 1144 -31.32 5.11 9.34
C ILE A 1144 -32.09 4.06 10.14
N LEU A 1145 -31.97 2.78 9.79
CA LEU A 1145 -32.59 1.68 10.55
C LEU A 1145 -32.07 1.67 12.00
N ARG A 1146 -30.76 1.87 12.21
CA ARG A 1146 -30.20 1.98 13.57
C ARG A 1146 -30.77 3.15 14.39
N LEU A 1147 -31.04 4.30 13.76
CA LEU A 1147 -31.68 5.45 14.43
C LEU A 1147 -33.16 5.18 14.74
N GLN A 1148 -33.80 4.30 13.95
CA GLN A 1148 -35.18 3.85 14.15
C GLN A 1148 -35.29 2.85 15.29
N GLU A 1149 -34.33 1.91 15.40
CA GLU A 1149 -34.18 0.98 16.53
C GLU A 1149 -33.95 1.75 17.85
N GLU A 1150 -33.03 2.70 17.86
CA GLU A 1150 -32.73 3.57 19.02
C GLU A 1150 -33.94 4.42 19.47
N GLU A 1151 -34.75 4.94 18.53
CA GLU A 1151 -36.00 5.66 18.85
C GLU A 1151 -37.15 4.70 19.26
N GLN A 1152 -36.99 3.38 19.09
CA GLN A 1152 -37.89 2.37 19.66
C GLN A 1152 -37.45 1.98 21.09
N GLU A 1153 -36.14 1.75 21.31
CA GLU A 1153 -35.58 1.46 22.65
C GLU A 1153 -35.93 2.56 23.66
N HIS A 1154 -35.79 3.84 23.28
CA HIS A 1154 -36.20 4.96 24.15
C HIS A 1154 -37.71 5.01 24.42
N GLU A 1155 -38.55 4.56 23.50
CA GLU A 1155 -40.00 4.49 23.70
C GLU A 1155 -40.35 3.38 24.70
N GLU A 1156 -39.68 2.23 24.64
CA GLU A 1156 -39.83 1.17 25.64
C GLU A 1156 -39.32 1.61 27.02
N GLU A 1157 -38.21 2.35 27.10
CA GLU A 1157 -37.75 2.95 28.35
C GLU A 1157 -38.75 3.95 28.94
N ASP A 1158 -39.27 4.89 28.14
CA ASP A 1158 -40.30 5.84 28.58
C ASP A 1158 -41.57 5.11 29.06
N ALA A 1159 -42.02 4.10 28.30
CA ALA A 1159 -43.19 3.30 28.65
C ALA A 1159 -42.98 2.51 29.96
N ASN A 1160 -41.79 1.96 30.19
CA ASN A 1160 -41.47 1.22 31.41
C ASN A 1160 -41.26 2.15 32.62
N ARG A 1161 -40.67 3.33 32.45
CA ARG A 1161 -40.63 4.39 33.48
C ARG A 1161 -42.04 4.81 33.87
N ASN A 1162 -42.91 5.06 32.90
CA ASN A 1162 -44.32 5.40 33.14
C ASN A 1162 -45.13 4.25 33.79
N ARG A 1163 -44.83 2.99 33.48
CA ARG A 1163 -45.44 1.83 34.17
C ARG A 1163 -45.03 1.77 35.64
N ASN A 1164 -43.76 1.96 35.95
CA ASN A 1164 -43.26 1.95 37.34
C ASN A 1164 -43.83 3.14 38.14
N LEU A 1165 -43.92 4.34 37.54
CA LEU A 1165 -44.55 5.52 38.14
C LEU A 1165 -46.09 5.43 38.32
N ASN A 1166 -46.72 4.33 37.87
CA ASN A 1166 -48.12 4.00 38.14
C ASN A 1166 -48.28 2.71 38.99
N ALA A 1167 -47.17 2.18 39.53
CA ALA A 1167 -47.14 1.01 40.40
C ALA A 1167 -46.83 1.33 41.88
N ASP A 1168 -46.20 2.49 42.13
CA ASP A 1168 -46.11 3.16 43.44
C ASP A 1168 -47.30 4.12 43.68
#